data_AF-A0A1V8V8S9-F1
#
_entry.id   AF-A0A1V8V8S9-F1
#
_cell.length_a   1.000
_cell.length_b   1.000
_cell.length_c   1.000
_cell.angle_alpha   90.00
_cell.angle_beta   90.00
_cell.angle_gamma   90.00
#
_symmetry.space_group_name_H-M   'P 1'
#
loop_
_entity.id
_entity.type
_entity.pdbx_description
1 polymer ?
#
loop_
_entity_poly.entity_id
_entity_poly.type
_entity_poly.pdbx_seq_one_letter_code
_entity_poly.pdbx_strand_id
1 'polypeptide(L)'
;MSLKQCCATGSLHTGTPTGRRTKVHGLDCYVADAPSGSPKGIVVIIPDAFGIELLNNQVLADTYAKEGNFQVLLPDFMDGSPVPAEALISLSAMSKTGLWNQLYKVGHAVYILRHMVPFLYFCREAVCKPRIRAFMHAVRENEAANLPVGVAGFCWGGGHVTKLCWDDEKTKDGKQLVDCGFIAHPSFLTYPGDIEKVVLPLSCAAAEHDQQMSAANAKSTEEVLVAKTAKTKDQGVEHEFVMYPGTHHGFAVRADEEDKEEAARGKEAEAQAVAWFSKCTLPIDDPGAELCSAHNGGPLDAQSSDHAESSRHRGRDSISSDLCKTPETLHGMSQFEVGVQDLLDFLKNNALFMSVNSFLLSIERQYTSDRARERYYRWNQPRHSGIDATLWRRLLSKIDPCTISIVAPPINLAYLTSCHVNTSGDWAFTDMDYHVLQLSRPDISSRMTMGASQPAPEAASLFGLRPWTHISLNEGSFLRAYGSYEFFERGPPSLTTSVARSLSGAVPSPLLPHDTYLSWPILSEFKSFTYTAIFPFANHAQFTSMFKQIEEIILQFAPDVSTGILSDKARVGKAELADCWQELYTAYSELVKVVRTTEIPSPYEVNETQWGTAKPNLAIKKITVRDFAIKAIREDLEEIFAPLCAPVWAQDATGVFTRELLNGVRPV
;
A
#
# COMPACT_ATOMS: atom_id res chain seq x y z
N MET A 1 -36.14 -5.19 6.94
CA MET A 1 -35.11 -4.94 7.96
C MET A 1 -34.17 -3.88 7.41
N SER A 2 -34.04 -2.73 8.07
CA SER A 2 -33.20 -1.62 7.62
C SER A 2 -31.74 -1.94 7.94
N LEU A 3 -30.89 -2.10 6.90
CA LEU A 3 -29.43 -2.21 7.04
C LEU A 3 -28.87 -0.86 7.49
N LYS A 4 -28.74 -0.63 8.81
CA LYS A 4 -28.19 0.60 9.39
C LYS A 4 -26.68 0.47 9.68
N GLN A 5 -25.88 0.99 8.76
CA GLN A 5 -24.92 2.09 8.96
C GLN A 5 -23.87 2.09 10.11
N CYS A 6 -23.49 0.94 10.69
CA CYS A 6 -22.47 0.90 11.75
C CYS A 6 -21.14 0.21 11.34
N CYS A 7 -21.11 -0.57 10.25
CA CYS A 7 -19.90 -1.29 9.82
C CYS A 7 -18.82 -0.41 9.16
N ALA A 8 -18.96 0.92 9.17
CA ALA A 8 -18.31 1.87 8.25
C ALA A 8 -17.10 2.62 8.82
N THR A 9 -16.95 2.65 10.13
CA THR A 9 -15.94 3.49 10.81
C THR A 9 -14.60 2.77 10.82
N GLY A 10 -13.52 3.50 10.47
CA GLY A 10 -12.17 2.99 10.59
C GLY A 10 -11.19 3.25 9.46
N SER A 11 -9.89 3.26 9.79
CA SER A 11 -8.79 3.39 8.84
C SER A 11 -8.04 2.06 8.63
N LEU A 12 -7.34 1.91 7.49
CA LEU A 12 -6.42 0.78 7.27
C LEU A 12 -5.18 0.96 8.16
N HIS A 13 -4.81 -0.06 8.91
CA HIS A 13 -3.60 -0.05 9.73
C HIS A 13 -2.36 0.14 8.84
N THR A 14 -1.46 1.04 9.24
CA THR A 14 -0.22 1.38 8.51
C THR A 14 0.89 0.32 8.57
N GLY A 15 0.64 -0.83 9.22
CA GLY A 15 1.58 -1.95 9.32
C GLY A 15 1.72 -2.74 8.02
N THR A 16 2.93 -3.20 7.71
CA THR A 16 3.17 -4.15 6.60
C THR A 16 3.10 -5.58 7.14
N PRO A 17 2.23 -6.45 6.61
CA PRO A 17 2.20 -7.85 7.02
C PRO A 17 3.51 -8.57 6.64
N THR A 18 3.93 -9.48 7.50
CA THR A 18 5.23 -10.19 7.52
C THR A 18 5.09 -11.71 7.46
N GLY A 19 3.90 -12.22 7.77
CA GLY A 19 3.51 -13.61 7.60
C GLY A 19 3.37 -14.03 6.14
N ARG A 20 2.90 -15.27 5.95
CA ARG A 20 2.88 -15.94 4.63
C ARG A 20 1.50 -16.50 4.33
N ARG A 21 1.09 -16.44 3.06
CA ARG A 21 -0.12 -17.13 2.59
C ARG A 21 0.22 -18.56 2.16
N THR A 22 -0.53 -19.52 2.67
CA THR A 22 -0.44 -20.94 2.32
C THR A 22 -1.80 -21.60 2.50
N LYS A 23 -1.98 -22.82 1.97
CA LYS A 23 -3.14 -23.63 2.32
C LYS A 23 -2.90 -24.36 3.64
N VAL A 24 -3.88 -24.32 4.54
CA VAL A 24 -3.92 -25.09 5.80
C VAL A 24 -5.27 -25.80 5.84
N HIS A 25 -5.27 -27.13 5.98
CA HIS A 25 -6.48 -27.96 5.98
C HIS A 25 -7.46 -27.66 4.82
N GLY A 26 -6.92 -27.35 3.64
CA GLY A 26 -7.67 -27.06 2.41
C GLY A 26 -8.14 -25.62 2.23
N LEU A 27 -8.06 -24.78 3.27
CA LEU A 27 -8.41 -23.36 3.20
C LEU A 27 -7.17 -22.50 2.89
N ASP A 28 -7.34 -21.45 2.09
CA ASP A 28 -6.33 -20.40 2.01
C ASP A 28 -6.19 -19.73 3.37
N CYS A 29 -4.96 -19.56 3.83
CA CYS A 29 -4.68 -19.14 5.19
C CYS A 29 -3.47 -18.22 5.20
N TYR A 30 -3.61 -17.08 5.88
CA TYR A 30 -2.48 -16.26 6.26
C TYR A 30 -1.90 -16.80 7.57
N VAL A 31 -0.61 -17.09 7.57
CA VAL A 31 0.08 -17.74 8.69
C VAL A 31 1.17 -16.79 9.17
N ALA A 32 1.08 -16.38 10.44
CA ALA A 32 2.13 -15.65 11.13
C ALA A 32 2.85 -16.62 12.08
N ASP A 33 4.13 -16.85 11.82
CA ASP A 33 4.94 -17.83 12.54
C ASP A 33 5.45 -17.23 13.86
N ALA A 34 5.48 -18.05 14.92
CA ALA A 34 6.01 -17.64 16.21
C ALA A 34 7.52 -17.31 16.11
N PRO A 35 8.00 -16.16 16.60
CA PRO A 35 9.40 -15.75 16.42
C PRO A 35 10.44 -16.73 16.97
N SER A 36 10.11 -17.46 18.04
CA SER A 36 11.06 -18.40 18.66
C SER A 36 11.15 -19.76 17.97
N GLY A 37 10.26 -20.05 17.01
CA GLY A 37 10.09 -21.39 16.41
C GLY A 37 9.40 -22.41 17.33
N SER A 38 9.16 -22.06 18.60
CA SER A 38 8.47 -22.88 19.60
C SER A 38 7.26 -22.09 20.13
N PRO A 39 6.08 -22.21 19.49
CA PRO A 39 4.91 -21.44 19.87
C PRO A 39 4.38 -21.85 21.25
N LYS A 40 3.91 -20.87 22.05
CA LYS A 40 3.23 -21.13 23.33
C LYS A 40 1.84 -21.76 23.15
N GLY A 41 1.26 -21.56 21.96
CA GLY A 41 -0.08 -21.99 21.59
C GLY A 41 -0.38 -21.60 20.15
N ILE A 42 -1.51 -22.07 19.66
CA ILE A 42 -2.05 -21.70 18.35
C ILE A 42 -3.19 -20.72 18.56
N VAL A 43 -3.18 -19.60 17.85
CA VAL A 43 -4.32 -18.67 17.81
C VAL A 43 -4.92 -18.71 16.41
N VAL A 44 -6.21 -19.04 16.31
CA VAL A 44 -6.95 -18.96 15.05
C VAL A 44 -7.79 -17.69 15.04
N ILE A 45 -7.56 -16.81 14.07
CA ILE A 45 -8.34 -15.60 13.86
C ILE A 45 -9.50 -15.91 12.91
N ILE A 46 -10.73 -15.62 13.37
CA ILE A 46 -11.92 -15.53 12.53
C ILE A 46 -12.16 -14.04 12.24
N PRO A 47 -11.88 -13.57 11.01
CA PRO A 47 -11.85 -12.15 10.71
C PRO A 47 -13.23 -11.49 10.76
N ASP A 48 -13.23 -10.16 10.63
CA ASP A 48 -14.44 -9.41 10.31
C ASP A 48 -14.91 -9.67 8.87
N ALA A 49 -15.99 -9.01 8.46
CA ALA A 49 -16.66 -9.22 7.17
C ALA A 49 -15.73 -9.07 5.94
N PHE A 50 -14.57 -8.43 6.09
CA PHE A 50 -13.60 -8.19 5.02
C PHE A 50 -12.58 -9.31 4.83
N GLY A 51 -12.58 -10.31 5.72
CA GLY A 51 -11.86 -11.55 5.53
C GLY A 51 -10.33 -11.39 5.58
N ILE A 52 -9.64 -12.38 5.00
CA ILE A 52 -8.17 -12.42 4.96
C ILE A 52 -7.56 -11.34 4.05
N GLU A 53 -8.37 -10.77 3.16
CA GLU A 53 -7.91 -9.76 2.20
C GLU A 53 -7.71 -8.39 2.84
N LEU A 54 -8.39 -8.11 3.96
CA LEU A 54 -8.14 -6.90 4.74
C LEU A 54 -6.76 -6.96 5.41
N LEU A 55 -5.90 -6.01 5.06
CA LEU A 55 -4.53 -5.90 5.57
C LEU A 55 -4.48 -5.88 7.10
N ASN A 56 -5.43 -5.17 7.72
CA ASN A 56 -5.53 -5.03 9.17
C ASN A 56 -5.63 -6.38 9.88
N ASN A 57 -6.40 -7.33 9.34
CA ASN A 57 -6.52 -8.68 9.91
C ASN A 57 -5.17 -9.42 9.86
N GLN A 58 -4.38 -9.22 8.81
CA GLN A 58 -3.04 -9.82 8.66
C GLN A 58 -2.01 -9.19 9.61
N VAL A 59 -2.03 -7.86 9.74
CA VAL A 59 -1.17 -7.13 10.70
C VAL A 59 -1.49 -7.54 12.14
N LEU A 60 -2.78 -7.69 12.47
CA LEU A 60 -3.22 -8.16 13.78
C LEU A 60 -2.70 -9.59 14.07
N ALA A 61 -2.72 -10.47 13.06
CA ALA A 61 -2.15 -11.81 13.19
C ALA A 61 -0.64 -11.77 13.48
N ASP A 62 0.10 -10.87 12.81
CA ASP A 62 1.53 -10.70 13.06
C ASP A 62 1.81 -10.15 14.46
N THR A 63 1.01 -9.19 14.95
CA THR A 63 1.17 -8.68 16.30
C THR A 63 0.98 -9.80 17.33
N TYR A 64 -0.06 -10.62 17.18
CA TYR A 64 -0.31 -11.74 18.10
C TYR A 64 0.83 -12.76 18.08
N ALA A 65 1.37 -13.06 16.90
CA ALA A 65 2.52 -13.95 16.77
C ALA A 65 3.76 -13.36 17.45
N LYS A 66 4.06 -12.08 17.19
CA LYS A 66 5.24 -11.39 17.69
C LYS A 66 5.21 -11.16 19.19
N GLU A 67 4.13 -10.62 19.72
CA GLU A 67 4.02 -10.20 21.13
C GLU A 67 3.69 -11.38 22.05
N GLY A 68 2.86 -12.31 21.58
CA GLY A 68 2.45 -13.48 22.34
C GLY A 68 3.35 -14.71 22.19
N ASN A 69 4.22 -14.73 21.17
CA ASN A 69 4.93 -15.93 20.72
C ASN A 69 3.96 -17.10 20.40
N PHE A 70 2.90 -16.79 19.65
CA PHE A 70 1.91 -17.75 19.18
C PHE A 70 2.12 -18.11 17.72
N GLN A 71 1.73 -19.32 17.33
CA GLN A 71 1.50 -19.63 15.92
C GLN A 71 0.11 -19.09 15.57
N VAL A 72 0.02 -18.13 14.66
CA VAL A 72 -1.27 -17.52 14.33
C VAL A 72 -1.73 -17.96 12.94
N LEU A 73 -2.96 -18.46 12.88
CA LEU A 73 -3.63 -18.89 11.65
C LEU A 73 -4.81 -17.96 11.40
N LEU A 74 -4.87 -17.36 10.21
CA LEU A 74 -5.99 -16.55 9.73
C LEU A 74 -6.55 -17.20 8.46
N PRO A 75 -7.48 -18.17 8.59
CA PRO A 75 -8.03 -18.92 7.47
C PRO A 75 -9.15 -18.16 6.76
N ASP A 76 -9.28 -18.36 5.45
CA ASP A 76 -10.42 -17.88 4.67
C ASP A 76 -11.66 -18.75 4.91
N PHE A 77 -12.37 -18.46 6.00
CA PHE A 77 -13.65 -19.07 6.30
C PHE A 77 -14.79 -18.59 5.39
N MET A 78 -14.56 -17.53 4.60
CA MET A 78 -15.53 -16.93 3.69
C MET A 78 -15.47 -17.53 2.29
N ASP A 79 -14.44 -18.34 1.99
CA ASP A 79 -14.32 -19.12 0.75
C ASP A 79 -14.42 -18.22 -0.49
N GLY A 80 -13.60 -17.17 -0.49
CA GLY A 80 -13.56 -16.16 -1.55
C GLY A 80 -14.78 -15.23 -1.60
N SER A 81 -15.65 -15.25 -0.59
CA SER A 81 -16.83 -14.36 -0.49
C SER A 81 -16.75 -13.26 0.59
N PRO A 82 -15.60 -12.64 0.91
CA PRO A 82 -15.57 -11.51 1.83
C PRO A 82 -16.25 -10.27 1.21
N VAL A 83 -16.60 -9.33 2.07
CA VAL A 83 -16.93 -7.97 1.64
C VAL A 83 -15.63 -7.28 1.22
N PRO A 84 -15.56 -6.66 0.03
CA PRO A 84 -14.36 -5.92 -0.39
C PRO A 84 -14.10 -4.74 0.56
N ALA A 85 -12.83 -4.45 0.87
CA ALA A 85 -12.44 -3.39 1.80
C ALA A 85 -12.98 -2.01 1.35
N GLU A 86 -13.10 -1.79 0.05
CA GLU A 86 -13.65 -0.63 -0.63
C GLU A 86 -15.13 -0.37 -0.27
N ALA A 87 -15.84 -1.41 0.21
CA ALA A 87 -17.19 -1.21 0.76
C ALA A 87 -17.18 -0.27 1.97
N LEU A 88 -16.06 -0.11 2.69
CA LEU A 88 -15.90 0.89 3.75
C LEU A 88 -16.07 2.31 3.24
N ILE A 89 -15.53 2.63 2.06
CA ILE A 89 -15.70 3.94 1.42
C ILE A 89 -17.16 4.18 1.08
N SER A 90 -17.85 3.15 0.57
CA SER A 90 -19.27 3.25 0.27
C SER A 90 -20.12 3.38 1.54
N LEU A 91 -19.77 2.66 2.60
CA LEU A 91 -20.43 2.72 3.90
C LEU A 91 -20.22 4.09 4.57
N SER A 92 -19.03 4.70 4.45
CA SER A 92 -18.74 6.05 4.95
C SER A 92 -19.43 7.12 4.10
N ALA A 93 -19.52 6.93 2.78
CA ALA A 93 -20.29 7.82 1.90
C ALA A 93 -21.79 7.88 2.28
N MET A 94 -22.35 6.78 2.77
CA MET A 94 -23.73 6.74 3.24
C MET A 94 -23.98 7.67 4.44
N SER A 95 -22.96 7.91 5.30
CA SER A 95 -23.08 8.72 6.53
C SER A 95 -23.09 10.24 6.29
N LYS A 96 -22.73 10.72 5.09
CA LYS A 96 -22.77 12.15 4.74
C LYS A 96 -24.21 12.68 4.63
N THR A 97 -24.57 13.76 5.32
CA THR A 97 -25.89 14.40 5.26
C THR A 97 -25.94 15.55 4.22
N GLY A 98 -27.10 15.84 3.63
CA GLY A 98 -27.29 16.89 2.60
C GLY A 98 -28.22 16.50 1.44
N LEU A 99 -28.93 17.47 0.84
CA LEU A 99 -29.96 17.26 -0.19
C LEU A 99 -29.37 16.75 -1.53
N TRP A 100 -28.18 17.24 -1.92
CA TRP A 100 -27.46 16.86 -3.14
C TRP A 100 -26.76 15.50 -3.07
N ASN A 101 -26.62 14.93 -1.86
CA ASN A 101 -25.99 13.63 -1.63
C ASN A 101 -26.94 12.43 -1.85
N GLN A 102 -28.20 12.66 -2.21
CA GLN A 102 -29.20 11.60 -2.31
C GLN A 102 -29.03 10.70 -3.55
N LEU A 103 -28.65 11.26 -4.71
CA LEU A 103 -28.36 10.47 -5.93
C LEU A 103 -27.02 9.74 -5.82
N TYR A 104 -26.01 10.41 -5.24
CA TYR A 104 -24.69 9.85 -4.91
C TYR A 104 -24.79 8.62 -3.97
N LYS A 105 -25.73 8.65 -3.02
CA LYS A 105 -26.03 7.52 -2.13
C LYS A 105 -26.66 6.32 -2.84
N VAL A 106 -27.35 6.49 -3.97
CA VAL A 106 -27.95 5.36 -4.68
C VAL A 106 -26.86 4.44 -5.23
N GLY A 107 -25.81 5.00 -5.84
CA GLY A 107 -24.67 4.22 -6.34
C GLY A 107 -23.96 3.45 -5.23
N HIS A 108 -23.63 4.12 -4.12
CA HIS A 108 -23.02 3.49 -2.96
C HIS A 108 -23.95 2.46 -2.29
N ALA A 109 -25.25 2.71 -2.21
CA ALA A 109 -26.21 1.76 -1.67
C ALA A 109 -26.33 0.51 -2.56
N VAL A 110 -26.33 0.67 -3.89
CA VAL A 110 -26.31 -0.46 -4.84
C VAL A 110 -25.01 -1.26 -4.69
N TYR A 111 -23.86 -0.58 -4.56
CA TYR A 111 -22.57 -1.22 -4.35
C TYR A 111 -22.54 -2.02 -3.03
N ILE A 112 -22.98 -1.40 -1.92
CA ILE A 112 -23.11 -2.08 -0.62
C ILE A 112 -24.02 -3.29 -0.76
N LEU A 113 -25.20 -3.16 -1.36
CA LEU A 113 -26.13 -4.27 -1.52
C LEU A 113 -25.53 -5.39 -2.38
N ARG A 114 -24.82 -5.04 -3.47
CA ARG A 114 -24.16 -6.00 -4.37
C ARG A 114 -23.15 -6.88 -3.66
N HIS A 115 -22.47 -6.39 -2.62
CA HIS A 115 -21.45 -7.17 -1.90
C HIS A 115 -21.95 -7.72 -0.55
N MET A 116 -22.77 -6.95 0.18
CA MET A 116 -23.34 -7.39 1.46
C MET A 116 -24.35 -8.52 1.30
N VAL A 117 -25.16 -8.54 0.23
CA VAL A 117 -26.15 -9.62 0.04
C VAL A 117 -25.47 -10.97 -0.22
N PRO A 118 -24.51 -11.09 -1.16
CA PRO A 118 -23.71 -12.31 -1.30
C PRO A 118 -22.99 -12.71 -0.02
N PHE A 119 -22.35 -11.76 0.69
CA PHE A 119 -21.72 -12.04 1.98
C PHE A 119 -22.72 -12.63 2.98
N LEU A 120 -23.89 -12.01 3.18
CA LEU A 120 -24.92 -12.53 4.07
C LEU A 120 -25.47 -13.89 3.64
N TYR A 121 -25.37 -14.26 2.36
CA TYR A 121 -25.81 -15.55 1.85
C TYR A 121 -24.73 -16.63 1.98
N PHE A 122 -23.53 -16.39 1.46
CA PHE A 122 -22.42 -17.35 1.43
C PHE A 122 -21.70 -17.46 2.77
N CYS A 123 -21.68 -16.39 3.56
CA CYS A 123 -21.09 -16.35 4.91
C CYS A 123 -22.13 -16.49 6.03
N ARG A 124 -23.35 -16.96 5.71
CA ARG A 124 -24.34 -17.28 6.75
C ARG A 124 -23.86 -18.42 7.63
N GLU A 125 -24.32 -18.43 8.87
CA GLU A 125 -23.90 -19.42 9.87
C GLU A 125 -24.01 -20.87 9.37
N ALA A 126 -25.12 -21.24 8.73
CA ALA A 126 -25.33 -22.61 8.24
C ALA A 126 -24.30 -23.08 7.19
N VAL A 127 -23.62 -22.16 6.52
CA VAL A 127 -22.58 -22.46 5.51
C VAL A 127 -21.19 -22.45 6.15
N CYS A 128 -20.87 -21.42 6.94
CA CYS A 128 -19.54 -21.28 7.53
C CYS A 128 -19.32 -22.14 8.78
N LYS A 129 -20.36 -22.44 9.57
CA LYS A 129 -20.22 -23.23 10.80
C LYS A 129 -19.57 -24.61 10.56
N PRO A 130 -20.02 -25.42 9.58
CA PRO A 130 -19.35 -26.69 9.28
C PRO A 130 -17.90 -26.52 8.84
N ARG A 131 -17.59 -25.49 8.02
CA ARG A 131 -16.24 -25.20 7.54
C ARG A 131 -15.30 -24.82 8.68
N ILE A 132 -15.75 -23.90 9.54
CA ILE A 132 -15.01 -23.46 10.73
C ILE A 132 -14.75 -24.65 11.65
N ARG A 133 -15.80 -25.43 11.97
CA ARG A 133 -15.65 -26.59 12.87
C ARG A 133 -14.71 -27.65 12.30
N ALA A 134 -14.84 -27.99 11.02
CA ALA A 134 -13.93 -28.92 10.36
C ALA A 134 -12.46 -28.45 10.44
N PHE A 135 -12.21 -27.16 10.22
CA PHE A 135 -10.87 -26.59 10.37
C PHE A 135 -10.38 -26.66 11.82
N MET A 136 -11.22 -26.33 12.81
CA MET A 136 -10.85 -26.39 14.22
C MET A 136 -10.57 -27.82 14.69
N HIS A 137 -11.32 -28.82 14.22
CA HIS A 137 -10.99 -30.24 14.44
C HIS A 137 -9.62 -30.56 13.89
N ALA A 138 -9.35 -30.18 12.63
CA ALA A 138 -8.08 -30.48 11.98
C ALA A 138 -6.90 -29.80 12.71
N VAL A 139 -7.03 -28.53 13.12
CA VAL A 139 -6.01 -27.84 13.92
C VAL A 139 -5.79 -28.52 15.27
N ARG A 140 -6.87 -28.88 15.97
CA ARG A 140 -6.78 -29.54 17.27
C ARG A 140 -6.12 -30.92 17.20
N GLU A 141 -6.41 -31.68 16.16
CA GLU A 141 -5.90 -33.05 15.95
C GLU A 141 -4.46 -33.06 15.40
N ASN A 142 -4.02 -32.00 14.72
CA ASN A 142 -2.70 -31.93 14.09
C ASN A 142 -1.79 -30.90 14.79
N GLU A 143 -1.78 -29.65 14.34
CA GLU A 143 -0.81 -28.64 14.79
C GLU A 143 -0.88 -28.39 16.30
N ALA A 144 -2.07 -28.52 16.89
CA ALA A 144 -2.30 -28.29 18.31
C ALA A 144 -2.48 -29.56 19.16
N ALA A 145 -1.99 -30.71 18.70
CA ALA A 145 -2.15 -31.98 19.43
C ALA A 145 -1.68 -31.90 20.90
N ASN A 146 -0.62 -31.12 21.14
CA ASN A 146 -0.03 -30.85 22.45
C ASN A 146 0.09 -29.34 22.79
N LEU A 147 -0.64 -28.48 22.06
CA LEU A 147 -0.62 -27.04 22.28
C LEU A 147 -2.02 -26.52 22.59
N PRO A 148 -2.14 -25.49 23.44
CA PRO A 148 -3.41 -24.81 23.63
C PRO A 148 -3.85 -24.09 22.34
N VAL A 149 -5.15 -24.02 22.11
CA VAL A 149 -5.79 -23.35 20.97
C VAL A 149 -6.65 -22.20 21.46
N GLY A 150 -6.22 -20.98 21.18
CA GLY A 150 -7.04 -19.78 21.29
C GLY A 150 -7.77 -19.47 19.99
N VAL A 151 -8.93 -18.82 20.08
CA VAL A 151 -9.64 -18.28 18.92
C VAL A 151 -9.98 -16.81 19.14
N ALA A 152 -9.64 -15.95 18.18
CA ALA A 152 -9.97 -14.53 18.20
C ALA A 152 -11.01 -14.22 17.12
N GLY A 153 -12.08 -13.49 17.46
CA GLY A 153 -13.19 -13.21 16.57
C GLY A 153 -13.55 -11.72 16.52
N PHE A 154 -13.66 -11.17 15.32
CA PHE A 154 -13.95 -9.75 15.10
C PHE A 154 -15.24 -9.58 14.32
N CYS A 155 -16.17 -8.70 14.75
CA CYS A 155 -17.44 -8.47 14.04
C CYS A 155 -18.18 -9.80 13.76
N TRP A 156 -18.30 -10.20 12.49
CA TRP A 156 -18.86 -11.48 12.04
C TRP A 156 -18.19 -12.68 12.70
N GLY A 157 -16.85 -12.67 12.82
CA GLY A 157 -16.09 -13.73 13.46
C GLY A 157 -16.34 -13.83 14.96
N GLY A 158 -16.71 -12.72 15.62
CA GLY A 158 -17.05 -12.69 17.04
C GLY A 158 -18.21 -13.63 17.37
N GLY A 159 -19.25 -13.66 16.54
CA GLY A 159 -20.39 -14.56 16.72
C GLY A 159 -20.02 -16.04 16.60
N HIS A 160 -19.07 -16.37 15.72
CA HIS A 160 -18.56 -17.74 15.57
C HIS A 160 -17.68 -18.17 16.75
N VAL A 161 -16.80 -17.28 17.24
CA VAL A 161 -15.95 -17.56 18.40
C VAL A 161 -16.79 -17.76 19.67
N THR A 162 -17.82 -16.94 19.91
CA THR A 162 -18.73 -17.14 21.05
C THR A 162 -19.31 -18.56 21.05
N LYS A 163 -19.70 -19.06 19.88
CA LYS A 163 -20.29 -20.41 19.71
C LYS A 163 -19.26 -21.53 19.78
N LEU A 164 -18.00 -21.27 19.48
CA LEU A 164 -16.90 -22.21 19.71
C LEU A 164 -16.59 -22.35 21.21
N CYS A 165 -16.94 -21.35 22.03
CA CYS A 165 -16.81 -21.40 23.49
C CYS A 165 -17.99 -22.10 24.21
N TRP A 166 -18.87 -22.77 23.47
CA TRP A 166 -19.96 -23.61 24.01
C TRP A 166 -19.48 -25.05 24.19
N ASP A 167 -20.22 -25.84 25.00
CA ASP A 167 -19.93 -27.27 25.22
C ASP A 167 -20.66 -28.20 24.23
N ASP A 168 -20.82 -27.80 22.98
CA ASP A 168 -21.69 -28.52 22.02
C ASP A 168 -20.92 -29.41 21.03
N GLU A 169 -19.60 -29.28 20.92
CA GLU A 169 -18.79 -30.08 20.01
C GLU A 169 -17.38 -30.34 20.55
N LYS A 170 -16.95 -31.61 20.48
CA LYS A 170 -15.65 -32.09 20.95
C LYS A 170 -15.02 -32.98 19.90
N THR A 171 -13.70 -33.11 19.95
CA THR A 171 -12.97 -34.12 19.17
C THR A 171 -13.43 -35.53 19.55
N LYS A 172 -13.05 -36.54 18.75
CA LYS A 172 -13.38 -37.95 19.02
C LYS A 172 -12.90 -38.44 20.38
N ASP A 173 -11.80 -37.88 20.87
CA ASP A 173 -11.21 -38.20 22.18
C ASP A 173 -11.80 -37.37 23.32
N GLY A 174 -12.87 -36.61 23.07
CA GLY A 174 -13.58 -35.81 24.07
C GLY A 174 -12.90 -34.49 24.45
N LYS A 175 -11.83 -34.06 23.75
CA LYS A 175 -11.20 -32.74 23.96
C LYS A 175 -12.03 -31.62 23.33
N GLN A 176 -12.07 -30.47 23.99
CA GLN A 176 -12.64 -29.24 23.42
C GLN A 176 -11.89 -28.83 22.14
N LEU A 177 -12.61 -28.20 21.20
CA LEU A 177 -11.98 -27.69 19.98
C LEU A 177 -11.06 -26.50 20.26
N VAL A 178 -11.41 -25.68 21.24
CA VAL A 178 -10.67 -24.48 21.68
C VAL A 178 -10.51 -24.50 23.20
N ASP A 179 -9.48 -23.83 23.70
CA ASP A 179 -9.24 -23.69 25.15
C ASP A 179 -9.73 -22.33 25.68
N CYS A 180 -9.74 -21.30 24.82
CA CYS A 180 -10.23 -19.97 25.16
C CYS A 180 -10.62 -19.17 23.91
N GLY A 181 -11.49 -18.17 24.10
CA GLY A 181 -11.89 -17.22 23.07
C GLY A 181 -11.62 -15.78 23.45
N PHE A 182 -11.36 -14.96 22.43
CA PHE A 182 -11.41 -13.50 22.50
C PHE A 182 -12.38 -13.00 21.43
N ILE A 183 -13.28 -12.09 21.79
CA ILE A 183 -14.19 -11.44 20.85
C ILE A 183 -14.08 -9.93 20.95
N ALA A 184 -14.08 -9.24 19.82
CA ALA A 184 -14.16 -7.79 19.77
C ALA A 184 -15.31 -7.33 18.86
N HIS A 185 -16.09 -6.35 19.36
CA HIS A 185 -17.25 -5.77 18.68
C HIS A 185 -18.10 -6.82 17.93
N PRO A 186 -18.58 -7.88 18.60
CA PRO A 186 -19.19 -9.04 17.96
C PRO A 186 -20.51 -8.72 17.26
N SER A 187 -20.84 -9.50 16.23
CA SER A 187 -22.11 -9.41 15.48
C SER A 187 -22.82 -10.76 15.42
N PHE A 188 -24.11 -10.73 15.06
CA PHE A 188 -24.95 -11.93 14.87
C PHE A 188 -25.11 -12.81 16.12
N LEU A 189 -25.13 -12.18 17.30
CA LEU A 189 -25.42 -12.82 18.58
C LEU A 189 -26.84 -12.52 19.05
N THR A 190 -27.44 -13.50 19.71
CA THR A 190 -28.69 -13.34 20.46
C THR A 190 -28.37 -13.09 21.93
N TYR A 191 -28.70 -11.90 22.43
CA TYR A 191 -28.41 -11.53 23.83
C TYR A 191 -29.64 -11.72 24.73
N PRO A 192 -29.46 -12.24 25.96
CA PRO A 192 -28.22 -12.81 26.51
C PRO A 192 -27.95 -14.27 26.09
N GLY A 193 -28.89 -14.92 25.40
CA GLY A 193 -28.92 -16.39 25.27
C GLY A 193 -27.70 -17.07 24.66
N ASP A 194 -26.97 -16.42 23.75
CA ASP A 194 -25.72 -16.98 23.20
C ASP A 194 -24.52 -16.83 24.16
N ILE A 195 -24.50 -15.75 24.95
CA ILE A 195 -23.48 -15.54 26.00
C ILE A 195 -23.72 -16.47 27.19
N GLU A 196 -24.98 -16.74 27.53
CA GLU A 196 -25.34 -17.67 28.62
C GLU A 196 -24.85 -19.11 28.38
N LYS A 197 -24.71 -19.52 27.12
CA LYS A 197 -24.20 -20.85 26.74
C LYS A 197 -22.68 -20.98 26.76
N VAL A 198 -21.94 -19.87 26.90
CA VAL A 198 -20.48 -19.89 27.00
C VAL A 198 -20.08 -20.62 28.27
N VAL A 199 -19.22 -21.63 28.12
CA VAL A 199 -18.64 -22.39 29.23
C VAL A 199 -17.12 -22.33 29.27
N LEU A 200 -16.48 -22.00 28.14
CA LEU A 200 -15.03 -21.87 28.05
C LEU A 200 -14.59 -20.43 28.34
N PRO A 201 -13.35 -20.20 28.82
CA PRO A 201 -12.81 -18.87 29.04
C PRO A 201 -13.04 -17.95 27.83
N LEU A 202 -13.63 -16.78 28.08
CA LEU A 202 -13.97 -15.82 27.03
C LEU A 202 -13.65 -14.40 27.51
N SER A 203 -12.86 -13.68 26.72
CA SER A 203 -12.62 -12.24 26.87
C SER A 203 -13.38 -11.46 25.80
N CYS A 204 -14.03 -10.37 26.20
CA CYS A 204 -14.86 -9.53 25.34
C CYS A 204 -14.38 -8.08 25.37
N ALA A 205 -14.01 -7.54 24.20
CA ALA A 205 -13.73 -6.13 23.96
C ALA A 205 -14.94 -5.45 23.30
N ALA A 206 -15.70 -4.70 24.10
CA ALA A 206 -16.93 -4.02 23.70
C ALA A 206 -16.67 -2.58 23.27
N ALA A 207 -17.29 -2.15 22.17
CA ALA A 207 -17.29 -0.75 21.76
C ALA A 207 -18.50 -0.01 22.37
N GLU A 208 -18.30 1.23 22.81
CA GLU A 208 -19.37 2.04 23.42
C GLU A 208 -20.46 2.42 22.40
N HIS A 209 -20.06 2.75 21.17
CA HIS A 209 -20.94 3.17 20.09
C HIS A 209 -21.15 2.05 19.06
N ASP A 210 -21.67 0.91 19.52
CA ASP A 210 -21.93 -0.28 18.71
C ASP A 210 -23.44 -0.56 18.52
N GLN A 211 -23.89 -0.66 17.27
CA GLN A 211 -25.29 -0.98 16.95
C GLN A 211 -25.59 -2.49 16.93
N GLN A 212 -24.56 -3.33 16.74
CA GLN A 212 -24.68 -4.79 16.80
C GLN A 212 -24.74 -5.26 18.26
N MET A 213 -23.90 -4.67 19.10
CA MET A 213 -23.93 -4.85 20.55
C MET A 213 -24.32 -3.55 21.25
N SER A 214 -25.62 -3.28 21.31
CA SER A 214 -26.13 -2.10 22.03
C SER A 214 -25.63 -2.03 23.49
N ALA A 215 -25.61 -0.85 24.09
CA ALA A 215 -25.21 -0.66 25.50
C ALA A 215 -25.95 -1.58 26.48
N ALA A 216 -27.23 -1.88 26.22
CA ALA A 216 -28.00 -2.84 27.02
C ALA A 216 -27.49 -4.29 26.86
N ASN A 217 -27.17 -4.70 25.63
CA ASN A 217 -26.58 -6.02 25.36
C ASN A 217 -25.17 -6.13 25.93
N ALA A 218 -24.38 -5.07 25.84
CA ALA A 218 -23.03 -5.01 26.40
C ALA A 218 -23.07 -5.15 27.93
N LYS A 219 -23.94 -4.39 28.60
CA LYS A 219 -24.17 -4.51 30.04
C LYS A 219 -24.65 -5.92 30.42
N SER A 220 -25.59 -6.48 29.68
CA SER A 220 -26.08 -7.84 29.92
C SER A 220 -24.96 -8.88 29.73
N THR A 221 -24.07 -8.68 28.76
CA THR A 221 -22.90 -9.54 28.54
C THR A 221 -21.94 -9.48 29.71
N GLU A 222 -21.61 -8.27 30.18
CA GLU A 222 -20.78 -8.05 31.37
C GLU A 222 -21.36 -8.77 32.59
N GLU A 223 -22.65 -8.55 32.89
CA GLU A 223 -23.33 -9.19 34.03
C GLU A 223 -23.27 -10.72 33.96
N VAL A 224 -23.50 -11.31 32.79
CA VAL A 224 -23.44 -12.77 32.59
C VAL A 224 -22.03 -13.30 32.75
N LEU A 225 -21.03 -12.66 32.14
CA LEU A 225 -19.63 -13.09 32.22
C LEU A 225 -19.07 -12.97 33.65
N VAL A 226 -19.37 -11.87 34.35
CA VAL A 226 -19.01 -11.68 35.77
C VAL A 226 -19.66 -12.74 36.64
N ALA A 227 -20.96 -13.00 36.45
CA ALA A 227 -21.68 -14.01 37.21
C ALA A 227 -21.15 -15.44 36.95
N LYS A 228 -20.67 -15.72 35.73
CA LYS A 228 -20.00 -16.98 35.39
C LYS A 228 -18.63 -17.07 36.06
N THR A 229 -17.78 -16.06 35.94
CA THR A 229 -16.46 -16.01 36.60
C THR A 229 -16.59 -16.23 38.11
N ALA A 230 -17.58 -15.62 38.76
CA ALA A 230 -17.83 -15.83 40.19
C ALA A 230 -18.12 -17.29 40.57
N LYS A 231 -18.67 -18.09 39.64
CA LYS A 231 -19.00 -19.51 39.82
C LYS A 231 -17.88 -20.46 39.39
N THR A 232 -17.06 -20.05 38.43
CA THR A 232 -16.12 -20.95 37.73
C THR A 232 -14.64 -20.65 37.99
N LYS A 233 -14.30 -19.52 38.63
CA LYS A 233 -12.91 -19.14 38.92
C LYS A 233 -12.13 -20.20 39.69
N ASP A 234 -12.78 -20.88 40.65
CA ASP A 234 -12.14 -21.93 41.46
C ASP A 234 -11.86 -23.21 40.65
N GLN A 235 -12.46 -23.31 39.45
CA GLN A 235 -12.23 -24.37 38.47
C GLN A 235 -11.24 -23.93 37.37
N GLY A 236 -10.61 -22.77 37.53
CA GLY A 236 -9.66 -22.21 36.55
C GLY A 236 -10.31 -21.59 35.31
N VAL A 237 -11.65 -21.47 35.27
CA VAL A 237 -12.36 -20.86 34.16
C VAL A 237 -12.78 -19.45 34.54
N GLU A 238 -12.17 -18.46 33.91
CA GLU A 238 -12.51 -17.05 34.07
C GLU A 238 -12.98 -16.44 32.75
N HIS A 239 -13.76 -15.38 32.84
CA HIS A 239 -14.19 -14.55 31.72
C HIS A 239 -13.81 -13.10 31.99
N GLU A 240 -13.60 -12.35 30.91
CA GLU A 240 -13.24 -10.94 30.95
C GLU A 240 -14.20 -10.14 30.06
N PHE A 241 -14.55 -8.95 30.52
CA PHE A 241 -15.30 -7.97 29.74
C PHE A 241 -14.67 -6.60 29.94
N VAL A 242 -14.39 -5.91 28.84
CA VAL A 242 -13.86 -4.54 28.84
C VAL A 242 -14.68 -3.71 27.88
N MET A 243 -15.26 -2.62 28.39
CA MET A 243 -15.90 -1.58 27.57
C MET A 243 -14.86 -0.52 27.21
N TYR A 244 -14.74 -0.19 25.92
CA TYR A 244 -13.84 0.84 25.40
C TYR A 244 -14.63 2.13 25.07
N PRO A 245 -14.51 3.19 25.89
CA PRO A 245 -15.25 4.44 25.69
C PRO A 245 -14.85 5.15 24.39
N GLY A 246 -15.80 5.85 23.77
CA GLY A 246 -15.60 6.63 22.54
C GLY A 246 -15.37 5.81 21.26
N THR A 247 -15.35 4.48 21.36
CA THR A 247 -15.05 3.61 20.22
C THR A 247 -16.30 3.16 19.47
N HIS A 248 -16.14 2.93 18.17
CA HIS A 248 -17.18 2.44 17.27
C HIS A 248 -16.99 0.98 16.89
N HIS A 249 -17.99 0.43 16.21
CA HIS A 249 -17.92 -0.92 15.67
C HIS A 249 -16.72 -1.06 14.72
N GLY A 250 -15.86 -2.05 14.98
CA GLY A 250 -14.62 -2.28 14.22
C GLY A 250 -13.36 -1.69 14.83
N PHE A 251 -13.41 -0.95 15.94
CA PHE A 251 -12.24 -0.26 16.52
C PHE A 251 -11.02 -1.19 16.80
N ALA A 252 -11.25 -2.46 17.13
CA ALA A 252 -10.19 -3.40 17.46
C ALA A 252 -9.40 -3.91 16.23
N VAL A 253 -9.94 -3.71 15.03
CA VAL A 253 -9.29 -4.10 13.76
C VAL A 253 -9.02 -2.87 12.89
N ARG A 254 -9.87 -1.86 12.96
CA ARG A 254 -9.92 -0.75 12.02
C ARG A 254 -10.11 0.55 12.79
N ALA A 255 -9.42 0.81 13.89
CA ALA A 255 -9.50 2.14 14.51
C ALA A 255 -9.09 3.23 13.49
N ASP A 256 -9.72 4.41 13.54
CA ASP A 256 -9.27 5.55 12.76
C ASP A 256 -7.94 6.08 13.32
N GLU A 257 -6.85 6.02 12.56
CA GLU A 257 -5.53 6.50 12.99
C GLU A 257 -5.49 8.04 13.14
N GLU A 258 -6.43 8.77 12.53
CA GLU A 258 -6.59 10.22 12.75
C GLU A 258 -7.27 10.52 14.09
N ASP A 259 -8.10 9.61 14.60
CA ASP A 259 -8.63 9.64 15.95
C ASP A 259 -7.67 8.94 16.93
N LYS A 260 -6.76 9.74 17.49
CA LYS A 260 -5.73 9.25 18.42
C LYS A 260 -6.31 8.51 19.62
N GLU A 261 -7.52 8.83 20.07
CA GLU A 261 -8.14 8.16 21.20
C GLU A 261 -8.67 6.79 20.77
N GLU A 262 -9.42 6.70 19.67
CA GLU A 262 -9.91 5.43 19.15
C GLU A 262 -8.77 4.49 18.73
N ALA A 263 -7.71 5.03 18.11
CA ALA A 263 -6.49 4.28 17.78
C ALA A 263 -5.80 3.68 19.02
N ALA A 264 -5.69 4.47 20.10
CA ALA A 264 -5.14 3.99 21.36
C ALA A 264 -6.00 2.86 21.96
N ARG A 265 -7.33 3.00 21.92
CA ARG A 265 -8.27 1.96 22.39
C ARG A 265 -8.19 0.69 21.55
N GLY A 266 -8.01 0.80 20.24
CA GLY A 266 -7.75 -0.34 19.36
C GLY A 266 -6.49 -1.11 19.77
N LYS A 267 -5.39 -0.39 20.10
CA LYS A 267 -4.16 -1.00 20.61
C LYS A 267 -4.31 -1.61 22.00
N GLU A 268 -5.10 -1.01 22.87
CA GLU A 268 -5.43 -1.60 24.17
C GLU A 268 -6.25 -2.90 24.01
N ALA A 269 -7.18 -2.99 23.05
CA ALA A 269 -7.91 -4.22 22.76
C ALA A 269 -7.02 -5.30 22.13
N GLU A 270 -6.06 -4.91 21.28
CA GLU A 270 -5.01 -5.81 20.78
C GLU A 270 -4.18 -6.39 21.94
N ALA A 271 -3.74 -5.54 22.86
CA ALA A 271 -3.00 -5.95 24.05
C ALA A 271 -3.84 -6.83 25.00
N GLN A 272 -5.13 -6.54 25.15
CA GLN A 272 -6.07 -7.38 25.91
C GLN A 272 -6.09 -8.81 25.36
N ALA A 273 -6.22 -8.97 24.04
CA ALA A 273 -6.23 -10.30 23.43
C ALA A 273 -4.92 -11.06 23.63
N VAL A 274 -3.77 -10.41 23.42
CA VAL A 274 -2.44 -11.03 23.63
C VAL A 274 -2.25 -11.45 25.09
N ALA A 275 -2.62 -10.58 26.03
CA ALA A 275 -2.57 -10.88 27.46
C ALA A 275 -3.52 -12.03 27.83
N TRP A 276 -4.73 -12.03 27.26
CA TRP A 276 -5.74 -13.08 27.48
C TRP A 276 -5.24 -14.45 27.01
N PHE A 277 -4.78 -14.55 25.77
CA PHE A 277 -4.22 -15.80 25.26
C PHE A 277 -2.97 -16.21 26.05
N SER A 278 -2.12 -15.27 26.46
CA SER A 278 -0.96 -15.60 27.30
C SER A 278 -1.39 -16.19 28.64
N LYS A 279 -2.44 -15.64 29.27
CA LYS A 279 -3.01 -16.17 30.52
C LYS A 279 -3.58 -17.57 30.32
N CYS A 280 -4.29 -17.82 29.22
CA CYS A 280 -4.91 -19.13 28.95
C CYS A 280 -3.93 -20.21 28.43
N THR A 281 -2.76 -19.81 27.92
CA THR A 281 -1.74 -20.73 27.40
C THR A 281 -0.63 -21.05 28.41
N LEU A 282 -0.51 -20.26 29.49
CA LEU A 282 0.27 -20.67 30.65
C LEU A 282 -0.47 -21.80 31.37
N PRO A 283 0.17 -22.95 31.65
CA PRO A 283 -0.48 -24.00 32.41
C PRO A 283 -0.96 -23.42 33.75
N ILE A 284 -2.26 -23.56 34.01
CA ILE A 284 -2.83 -23.33 35.33
C ILE A 284 -2.06 -24.23 36.28
N ASP A 285 -1.42 -23.64 37.30
CA ASP A 285 -0.57 -24.33 38.27
C ASP A 285 -1.16 -25.69 38.64
N ASP A 286 -0.50 -26.76 38.22
CA ASP A 286 -0.68 -28.08 38.82
C ASP A 286 -0.15 -27.97 40.26
N PRO A 287 -0.99 -28.15 41.31
CA PRO A 287 -0.52 -28.07 42.70
C PRO A 287 0.47 -29.19 43.08
N GLY A 288 0.94 -30.02 42.14
CA GLY A 288 1.77 -31.20 42.37
C GLY A 288 3.26 -31.09 42.02
N ALA A 289 3.77 -29.96 41.52
CA ALA A 289 5.15 -29.87 41.03
C ALA A 289 6.10 -28.99 41.88
N GLU A 290 5.91 -28.95 43.21
CA GLU A 290 7.05 -28.75 44.12
C GLU A 290 7.66 -30.11 44.44
N LEU A 291 8.84 -30.39 43.86
CA LEU A 291 9.92 -31.26 44.36
C LEU A 291 10.70 -31.84 43.18
N CYS A 292 11.67 -31.07 42.64
CA CYS A 292 12.97 -31.60 42.26
C CYS A 292 13.99 -30.49 42.02
N SER A 293 14.99 -30.47 42.91
CA SER A 293 16.35 -29.94 42.76
C SER A 293 16.57 -28.43 42.58
N ALA A 294 16.55 -27.73 43.71
CA ALA A 294 17.58 -26.76 44.00
C ALA A 294 18.90 -27.51 44.33
N HIS A 295 19.98 -27.27 43.56
CA HIS A 295 21.38 -27.19 44.02
C HIS A 295 22.35 -27.19 42.82
N ASN A 296 22.89 -26.02 42.46
CA ASN A 296 24.25 -25.58 42.82
C ASN A 296 24.67 -24.41 41.92
N GLY A 297 25.07 -23.32 42.57
CA GLY A 297 25.71 -22.18 41.91
C GLY A 297 27.22 -22.40 41.73
N GLY A 298 27.80 -21.62 40.82
CA GLY A 298 29.25 -21.44 40.68
C GLY A 298 29.63 -20.96 39.26
N PRO A 299 30.16 -19.74 39.08
CA PRO A 299 30.48 -19.17 37.78
C PRO A 299 31.92 -19.52 37.34
N LEU A 300 32.22 -19.44 36.04
CA LEU A 300 33.38 -18.74 35.45
C LEU A 300 33.66 -19.16 33.99
N ASP A 301 34.05 -18.14 33.23
CA ASP A 301 34.99 -18.10 32.11
C ASP A 301 34.60 -18.45 30.66
N ALA A 302 34.88 -17.43 29.84
CA ALA A 302 34.98 -17.42 28.41
C ALA A 302 36.16 -18.27 27.91
N GLN A 303 35.97 -18.94 26.77
CA GLN A 303 36.89 -18.87 25.63
C GLN A 303 36.35 -19.59 24.38
N SER A 304 36.71 -19.00 23.25
CA SER A 304 36.55 -19.40 21.85
C SER A 304 36.89 -20.84 21.50
N SER A 305 36.26 -21.40 20.46
CA SER A 305 36.89 -21.71 19.15
C SER A 305 36.02 -22.60 18.26
N ASP A 306 36.20 -22.39 16.97
CA ASP A 306 35.51 -22.97 15.82
C ASP A 306 35.78 -24.46 15.52
N HIS A 307 34.91 -24.97 14.65
CA HIS A 307 35.09 -25.99 13.61
C HIS A 307 35.03 -27.50 13.95
N ALA A 308 34.05 -28.18 13.33
CA ALA A 308 34.20 -29.29 12.36
C ALA A 308 32.96 -30.22 12.45
N GLU A 309 32.01 -30.18 11.52
CA GLU A 309 31.95 -30.93 10.24
C GLU A 309 31.06 -32.20 10.28
N SER A 310 30.47 -32.46 9.10
CA SER A 310 29.85 -33.71 8.61
C SER A 310 28.42 -34.06 9.07
N SER A 311 27.50 -34.55 8.24
CA SER A 311 27.34 -34.66 6.77
C SER A 311 26.05 -35.45 6.52
N ARG A 312 25.28 -35.11 5.47
CA ARG A 312 24.76 -36.01 4.39
C ARG A 312 23.43 -35.56 3.78
N HIS A 313 23.49 -35.45 2.45
CA HIS A 313 22.45 -35.22 1.45
C HIS A 313 21.41 -36.33 1.29
N ARG A 314 20.21 -35.97 0.78
CA ARG A 314 19.61 -36.32 -0.55
C ARG A 314 18.07 -36.12 -0.47
N GLY A 315 17.34 -35.60 -1.45
CA GLY A 315 17.62 -35.14 -2.80
C GLY A 315 16.39 -34.38 -3.34
N ARG A 316 16.65 -33.33 -4.12
CA ARG A 316 15.68 -32.55 -4.91
C ARG A 316 15.55 -33.19 -6.29
N ASP A 317 14.32 -33.42 -6.72
CA ASP A 317 13.98 -33.45 -8.15
C ASP A 317 13.33 -32.13 -8.56
N SER A 318 13.59 -31.79 -9.81
CA SER A 318 13.66 -30.47 -10.41
C SER A 318 12.36 -30.00 -11.09
N ILE A 319 11.96 -28.75 -10.81
CA ILE A 319 11.32 -27.86 -11.79
C ILE A 319 12.09 -26.53 -11.74
N SER A 320 13.17 -26.49 -12.54
CA SER A 320 14.00 -25.33 -12.83
C SER A 320 13.58 -24.82 -14.20
N SER A 321 12.94 -23.65 -14.25
CA SER A 321 12.80 -22.86 -15.49
C SER A 321 12.55 -21.37 -15.25
N ASP A 322 12.08 -20.95 -14.07
CA ASP A 322 12.03 -19.53 -13.71
C ASP A 322 13.29 -19.09 -12.93
N LEU A 323 14.37 -18.82 -13.67
CA LEU A 323 15.63 -18.32 -13.12
C LEU A 323 15.48 -16.86 -12.64
N CYS A 324 15.32 -16.66 -11.34
CA CYS A 324 15.77 -15.43 -10.67
C CYS A 324 17.07 -15.80 -9.94
N LYS A 325 18.23 -15.36 -10.44
CA LYS A 325 19.53 -15.64 -9.80
C LYS A 325 19.59 -14.92 -8.45
N THR A 326 20.06 -15.60 -7.42
CA THR A 326 20.25 -15.07 -6.04
C THR A 326 21.22 -13.89 -6.02
N PRO A 327 20.93 -12.78 -5.30
CA PRO A 327 21.79 -11.59 -5.31
C PRO A 327 22.77 -11.60 -4.12
N GLU A 328 24.06 -11.75 -4.38
CA GLU A 328 25.12 -11.24 -3.49
C GLU A 328 25.52 -9.79 -3.82
N THR A 329 24.96 -9.22 -4.88
CA THR A 329 25.02 -7.81 -5.29
C THR A 329 23.99 -7.67 -6.41
N LEU A 330 23.47 -6.48 -6.69
CA LEU A 330 22.78 -6.23 -7.97
C LEU A 330 23.78 -6.62 -9.08
N HIS A 331 23.61 -7.77 -9.71
CA HIS A 331 24.59 -8.33 -10.66
C HIS A 331 24.90 -7.31 -11.79
N GLY A 332 23.93 -6.44 -12.09
CA GLY A 332 24.06 -5.34 -13.04
C GLY A 332 24.98 -4.19 -12.61
N MET A 333 25.17 -3.91 -11.32
CA MET A 333 26.07 -2.82 -10.89
C MET A 333 27.54 -3.13 -11.14
N SER A 334 27.98 -4.36 -10.83
CA SER A 334 29.36 -4.78 -11.11
C SER A 334 29.65 -4.78 -12.62
N GLN A 335 28.70 -5.24 -13.44
CA GLN A 335 28.80 -5.19 -14.89
C GLN A 335 28.74 -3.76 -15.44
N PHE A 336 27.94 -2.89 -14.82
CA PHE A 336 27.84 -1.49 -15.21
C PHE A 336 29.12 -0.72 -14.86
N GLU A 337 29.75 -0.96 -13.71
CA GLU A 337 31.04 -0.37 -13.36
C GLU A 337 32.15 -0.78 -14.33
N VAL A 338 32.17 -2.06 -14.71
CA VAL A 338 33.09 -2.59 -15.73
C VAL A 338 32.79 -1.93 -17.09
N GLY A 339 31.53 -1.90 -17.52
CA GLY A 339 31.13 -1.32 -18.80
C GLY A 339 31.38 0.20 -18.89
N VAL A 340 31.19 0.94 -17.80
CA VAL A 340 31.57 2.35 -17.71
C VAL A 340 33.08 2.50 -17.84
N GLN A 341 33.87 1.63 -17.20
CA GLN A 341 35.33 1.69 -17.34
C GLN A 341 35.78 1.38 -18.76
N ASP A 342 35.22 0.35 -19.41
CA ASP A 342 35.50 0.01 -20.81
C ASP A 342 35.17 1.17 -21.76
N LEU A 343 34.03 1.83 -21.54
CA LEU A 343 33.64 3.04 -22.28
C LEU A 343 34.64 4.17 -22.07
N LEU A 344 35.02 4.44 -20.81
CA LEU A 344 35.97 5.51 -20.50
C LEU A 344 37.34 5.24 -21.13
N ASP A 345 37.79 3.99 -21.14
CA ASP A 345 39.03 3.59 -21.79
C ASP A 345 38.94 3.71 -23.31
N PHE A 346 37.82 3.30 -23.92
CA PHE A 346 37.56 3.51 -25.34
C PHE A 346 37.59 5.00 -25.72
N LEU A 347 36.89 5.86 -24.98
CA LEU A 347 36.84 7.30 -25.23
C LEU A 347 38.22 7.95 -25.06
N LYS A 348 39.01 7.49 -24.08
CA LYS A 348 40.38 7.93 -23.86
C LYS A 348 41.29 7.54 -25.01
N ASN A 349 41.25 6.27 -25.42
CA ASN A 349 42.12 5.73 -26.47
C ASN A 349 41.85 6.36 -27.84
N ASN A 350 40.64 6.88 -28.06
CA ASN A 350 40.22 7.53 -29.31
C ASN A 350 40.09 9.06 -29.19
N ALA A 351 40.47 9.67 -28.06
CA ALA A 351 40.36 11.11 -27.80
C ALA A 351 38.94 11.71 -28.01
N LEU A 352 37.89 10.94 -27.69
CA LEU A 352 36.50 11.28 -27.97
C LEU A 352 35.76 11.99 -26.82
N PHE A 353 36.40 12.22 -25.66
CA PHE A 353 35.74 12.78 -24.47
C PHE A 353 34.98 14.09 -24.73
N MET A 354 35.55 14.98 -25.54
CA MET A 354 34.96 16.28 -25.89
C MET A 354 33.85 16.19 -26.95
N SER A 355 33.70 15.03 -27.59
CA SER A 355 32.74 14.81 -28.69
C SER A 355 31.43 14.18 -28.23
N VAL A 356 31.33 13.76 -26.97
CA VAL A 356 30.14 13.09 -26.42
C VAL A 356 29.09 14.13 -26.02
N ASN A 357 28.16 14.42 -26.93
CA ASN A 357 27.04 15.35 -26.67
C ASN A 357 25.81 14.68 -26.03
N SER A 358 25.64 13.37 -26.25
CA SER A 358 24.51 12.60 -25.73
C SER A 358 24.97 11.25 -25.20
N PHE A 359 24.33 10.78 -24.13
CA PHE A 359 24.60 9.48 -23.54
C PHE A 359 23.30 8.70 -23.33
N LEU A 360 23.26 7.45 -23.80
CA LEU A 360 22.13 6.53 -23.60
C LEU A 360 22.57 5.35 -22.76
N LEU A 361 21.89 5.13 -21.64
CA LEU A 361 22.02 3.94 -20.82
C LEU A 361 20.78 3.08 -21.00
N SER A 362 20.96 1.84 -21.46
CA SER A 362 19.91 0.82 -21.45
C SER A 362 20.28 -0.28 -20.46
N ILE A 363 19.36 -0.62 -19.55
CA ILE A 363 19.49 -1.76 -18.66
C ILE A 363 18.48 -2.80 -19.10
N GLU A 364 18.95 -3.97 -19.51
CA GLU A 364 18.07 -5.09 -19.85
C GLU A 364 17.30 -5.61 -18.64
N ARG A 365 16.04 -5.98 -18.88
CA ARG A 365 15.18 -6.67 -17.92
C ARG A 365 15.81 -7.99 -17.48
N GLN A 366 15.96 -8.19 -16.16
CA GLN A 366 16.61 -9.36 -15.56
C GLN A 366 15.63 -10.49 -15.16
N TYR A 367 14.38 -10.40 -15.60
CA TYR A 367 13.31 -11.33 -15.24
C TYR A 367 12.57 -11.80 -16.50
N THR A 368 12.06 -13.03 -16.54
CA THR A 368 11.50 -13.63 -17.76
C THR A 368 9.97 -13.75 -17.77
N SER A 369 9.33 -13.55 -16.61
CA SER A 369 7.88 -13.64 -16.44
C SER A 369 7.36 -12.62 -15.41
N ASP A 370 6.05 -12.37 -15.37
CA ASP A 370 5.43 -11.46 -14.39
C ASP A 370 5.68 -11.93 -12.94
N ARG A 371 5.68 -13.25 -12.71
CA ARG A 371 6.03 -13.84 -11.42
C ARG A 371 7.50 -13.64 -11.06
N ALA A 372 8.39 -13.71 -12.05
CA ALA A 372 9.82 -13.42 -11.85
C ALA A 372 10.05 -11.92 -11.63
N ARG A 373 9.25 -11.03 -12.25
CA ARG A 373 9.25 -9.59 -12.00
C ARG A 373 8.91 -9.28 -10.56
N GLU A 374 7.80 -9.82 -10.06
CA GLU A 374 7.36 -9.60 -8.68
C GLU A 374 8.44 -10.04 -7.68
N ARG A 375 9.08 -11.19 -7.92
CA ARG A 375 10.23 -11.65 -7.13
C ARG A 375 11.42 -10.71 -7.26
N TYR A 376 11.81 -10.32 -8.47
CA TYR A 376 12.91 -9.39 -8.70
C TYR A 376 12.69 -8.07 -7.95
N TYR A 377 11.48 -7.53 -7.98
CA TYR A 377 11.13 -6.28 -7.29
C TYR A 377 11.14 -6.45 -5.78
N ARG A 378 10.64 -7.58 -5.27
CA ARG A 378 10.65 -7.92 -3.83
C ARG A 378 12.07 -8.08 -3.27
N TRP A 379 12.98 -8.70 -4.03
CA TRP A 379 14.36 -8.93 -3.60
C TRP A 379 15.26 -7.70 -3.79
N ASN A 380 15.00 -6.89 -4.80
CA ASN A 380 15.84 -5.75 -5.17
C ASN A 380 15.27 -4.40 -4.71
N GLN A 381 14.36 -4.40 -3.73
CA GLN A 381 13.93 -3.15 -3.10
C GLN A 381 15.17 -2.37 -2.62
N PRO A 382 15.30 -1.09 -2.96
CA PRO A 382 16.50 -0.32 -2.65
C PRO A 382 16.72 -0.27 -1.13
N ARG A 383 17.66 -1.07 -0.61
CA ARG A 383 17.96 -1.10 0.83
C ARG A 383 18.84 0.06 1.30
N HIS A 384 19.51 0.77 0.39
CA HIS A 384 20.39 1.89 0.74
C HIS A 384 20.44 2.93 -0.39
N SER A 385 20.08 4.17 -0.08
CA SER A 385 20.36 5.35 -0.89
C SER A 385 21.80 5.82 -0.63
N GLY A 386 22.69 5.73 -1.63
CA GLY A 386 24.03 6.31 -1.49
C GLY A 386 25.14 5.66 -2.34
N ILE A 387 24.89 4.50 -2.96
CA ILE A 387 25.91 3.81 -3.74
C ILE A 387 26.13 4.47 -5.13
N ASP A 388 25.18 5.23 -5.67
CA ASP A 388 25.13 5.60 -7.11
C ASP A 388 25.71 7.00 -7.50
N ALA A 389 25.77 7.98 -6.59
CA ALA A 389 26.36 9.27 -6.94
C ALA A 389 27.83 9.16 -7.38
N THR A 390 28.57 8.16 -6.87
CA THR A 390 29.99 7.93 -7.20
C THR A 390 30.18 7.51 -8.64
N LEU A 391 29.24 6.74 -9.18
CA LEU A 391 29.25 6.21 -10.54
C LEU A 391 29.02 7.30 -11.58
N TRP A 392 27.93 8.06 -11.43
CA TRP A 392 27.68 9.22 -12.28
C TRP A 392 28.75 10.30 -12.14
N ARG A 393 29.30 10.52 -10.92
CA ARG A 393 30.46 11.40 -10.71
C ARG A 393 31.66 10.94 -11.53
N ARG A 394 31.96 9.65 -11.55
CA ARG A 394 33.07 9.09 -12.34
C ARG A 394 32.84 9.32 -13.84
N LEU A 395 31.68 8.96 -14.37
CA LEU A 395 31.34 9.13 -15.78
C LEU A 395 31.38 10.62 -16.18
N LEU A 396 30.63 11.46 -15.46
CA LEU A 396 30.52 12.90 -15.73
C LEU A 396 31.78 13.69 -15.35
N SER A 397 32.79 13.08 -14.72
CA SER A 397 34.11 13.71 -14.58
C SER A 397 34.92 13.70 -15.88
N LYS A 398 34.52 12.87 -16.87
CA LYS A 398 35.25 12.64 -18.12
C LYS A 398 34.47 13.06 -19.36
N ILE A 399 33.15 12.92 -19.35
CA ILE A 399 32.25 13.39 -20.40
C ILE A 399 31.34 14.49 -19.88
N ASP A 400 30.87 15.37 -20.78
CA ASP A 400 29.97 16.46 -20.42
C ASP A 400 28.75 16.54 -21.35
N PRO A 401 27.92 15.49 -21.41
CA PRO A 401 26.79 15.44 -22.35
C PRO A 401 25.76 16.55 -22.07
N CYS A 402 25.12 17.04 -23.14
CA CYS A 402 23.95 17.90 -23.05
C CYS A 402 22.67 17.09 -22.81
N THR A 403 22.67 15.80 -23.13
CA THR A 403 21.53 14.90 -22.94
C THR A 403 21.95 13.56 -22.37
N ILE A 404 21.23 13.10 -21.34
CA ILE A 404 21.33 11.73 -20.82
C ILE A 404 19.96 11.08 -20.93
N SER A 405 19.89 9.92 -21.56
CA SER A 405 18.70 9.08 -21.64
C SER A 405 18.95 7.76 -20.92
N ILE A 406 18.00 7.31 -20.11
CA ILE A 406 18.05 6.06 -19.38
C ILE A 406 16.78 5.28 -19.71
N VAL A 407 16.95 4.06 -20.23
CA VAL A 407 15.88 3.09 -20.48
C VAL A 407 16.11 1.91 -19.56
N ALA A 408 15.29 1.77 -18.53
CA ALA A 408 15.50 0.75 -17.51
C ALA A 408 14.18 0.33 -16.86
N PRO A 409 14.12 -0.87 -16.27
CA PRO A 409 13.03 -1.24 -15.39
C PRO A 409 12.87 -0.22 -14.26
N PRO A 410 11.63 0.09 -13.81
CA PRO A 410 11.36 1.10 -12.79
C PRO A 410 12.27 1.08 -11.56
N ILE A 411 12.55 -0.11 -11.01
CA ILE A 411 13.39 -0.27 -9.82
C ILE A 411 14.88 0.02 -10.08
N ASN A 412 15.37 -0.33 -11.27
CA ASN A 412 16.73 -0.02 -11.70
C ASN A 412 16.87 1.49 -11.97
N LEU A 413 15.84 2.10 -12.56
CA LEU A 413 15.81 3.53 -12.78
C LEU A 413 15.81 4.30 -11.45
N ALA A 414 15.01 3.86 -10.48
CA ALA A 414 14.99 4.40 -9.13
C ALA A 414 16.37 4.37 -8.47
N TYR A 415 17.07 3.24 -8.59
CA TYR A 415 18.44 3.08 -8.12
C TYR A 415 19.41 4.06 -8.78
N LEU A 416 19.40 4.16 -10.12
CA LEU A 416 20.26 5.04 -10.93
C LEU A 416 20.01 6.54 -10.75
N THR A 417 18.89 6.92 -10.15
CA THR A 417 18.56 8.33 -9.91
C THR A 417 18.55 8.67 -8.44
N SER A 418 18.80 7.68 -7.57
CA SER A 418 18.53 7.76 -6.13
C SER A 418 17.10 8.19 -5.83
N CYS A 419 16.14 7.87 -6.71
CA CYS A 419 14.71 8.06 -6.49
C CYS A 419 14.11 6.89 -5.71
N HIS A 420 13.01 7.17 -5.01
CA HIS A 420 12.14 6.13 -4.48
C HIS A 420 11.01 5.85 -5.46
N VAL A 421 10.67 4.57 -5.63
CA VAL A 421 9.50 4.10 -6.39
C VAL A 421 8.67 3.19 -5.51
N ASN A 422 7.35 3.39 -5.49
CA ASN A 422 6.45 2.49 -4.77
C ASN A 422 6.23 1.21 -5.58
N THR A 423 6.66 0.06 -5.06
CA THR A 423 6.48 -1.23 -5.73
C THR A 423 5.33 -2.07 -5.17
N SER A 424 4.55 -1.54 -4.22
CA SER A 424 3.46 -2.31 -3.58
C SER A 424 2.36 -2.69 -4.59
N GLY A 425 2.15 -1.87 -5.62
CA GLY A 425 1.17 -2.11 -6.70
C GLY A 425 1.75 -2.73 -7.97
N ASP A 426 3.04 -3.07 -8.03
CA ASP A 426 3.74 -3.39 -9.29
C ASP A 426 3.09 -4.52 -10.10
N TRP A 427 2.48 -5.49 -9.43
CA TRP A 427 1.77 -6.61 -10.04
C TRP A 427 0.63 -6.18 -10.98
N ALA A 428 0.02 -5.01 -10.76
CA ALA A 428 -1.04 -4.45 -11.61
C ALA A 428 -0.47 -3.77 -12.87
N PHE A 429 0.81 -3.35 -12.82
CA PHE A 429 1.49 -2.58 -13.86
C PHE A 429 2.42 -3.46 -14.71
N THR A 430 2.01 -4.68 -15.02
CA THR A 430 2.81 -5.66 -15.80
C THR A 430 3.08 -5.23 -17.24
N ASP A 431 2.43 -4.18 -17.76
CA ASP A 431 2.73 -3.55 -19.05
C ASP A 431 3.69 -2.33 -18.95
N MET A 432 4.32 -2.15 -17.77
CA MET A 432 5.36 -1.14 -17.50
C MET A 432 6.74 -1.78 -17.26
N ASP A 433 7.27 -2.47 -18.27
CA ASP A 433 8.56 -3.16 -18.15
C ASP A 433 9.76 -2.21 -18.15
N TYR A 434 9.61 -1.05 -18.79
CA TYR A 434 10.65 -0.04 -18.94
C TYR A 434 10.07 1.35 -18.76
N HIS A 435 10.81 2.18 -18.03
CA HIS A 435 10.61 3.61 -18.04
C HIS A 435 11.74 4.26 -18.85
N VAL A 436 11.42 5.39 -19.49
CA VAL A 436 12.41 6.23 -20.17
C VAL A 436 12.52 7.54 -19.42
N LEU A 437 13.70 7.81 -18.87
CA LEU A 437 14.05 9.10 -18.29
C LEU A 437 15.06 9.79 -19.20
N GLN A 438 14.83 11.06 -19.53
CA GLN A 438 15.78 11.89 -20.24
C GLN A 438 16.02 13.19 -19.48
N LEU A 439 17.29 13.51 -19.25
CA LEU A 439 17.74 14.78 -18.71
C LEU A 439 18.41 15.55 -19.84
N SER A 440 18.09 16.84 -19.97
CA SER A 440 18.73 17.69 -20.98
C SER A 440 19.00 19.10 -20.49
N ARG A 441 20.01 19.72 -21.10
CA ARG A 441 20.44 21.09 -20.88
C ARG A 441 20.94 21.70 -22.20
N PRO A 442 20.94 23.03 -22.34
CA PRO A 442 21.56 23.69 -23.48
C PRO A 442 23.05 23.36 -23.59
N ASP A 443 23.59 23.42 -24.80
CA ASP A 443 25.03 23.31 -25.02
C ASP A 443 25.73 24.60 -24.55
N ILE A 444 26.52 24.48 -23.49
CA ILE A 444 27.23 25.61 -22.85
C ILE A 444 28.63 25.79 -23.47
N SER A 445 29.05 24.95 -24.42
CA SER A 445 30.39 24.99 -25.04
C SER A 445 30.73 26.32 -25.75
N SER A 446 29.74 27.17 -26.06
CA SER A 446 29.95 28.51 -26.62
C SER A 446 30.29 29.60 -25.59
N ARG A 447 30.11 29.36 -24.29
CA ARG A 447 30.50 30.29 -23.21
C ARG A 447 31.86 29.91 -22.67
N MET A 448 32.90 30.44 -23.31
CA MET A 448 34.28 30.42 -22.81
C MET A 448 34.35 30.84 -21.33
N THR A 449 35.25 30.17 -20.60
CA THR A 449 35.68 30.47 -19.22
C THR A 449 34.64 30.31 -18.12
N MET A 450 34.34 29.07 -17.77
CA MET A 450 34.08 28.71 -16.38
C MET A 450 34.99 27.54 -16.07
N GLY A 451 35.91 27.71 -15.12
CA GLY A 451 36.59 26.56 -14.52
C GLY A 451 35.52 25.55 -14.16
N ALA A 452 35.75 24.27 -14.51
CA ALA A 452 34.85 23.16 -14.25
C ALA A 452 34.11 23.45 -12.95
N SER A 453 32.81 23.78 -13.02
CA SER A 453 32.01 23.91 -11.82
C SER A 453 32.02 22.50 -11.25
N GLN A 454 32.99 22.27 -10.37
CA GLN A 454 33.15 21.03 -9.64
C GLN A 454 31.77 20.76 -9.06
N PRO A 455 31.19 19.57 -9.28
CA PRO A 455 29.92 19.25 -8.65
C PRO A 455 30.08 19.55 -7.16
N ALA A 456 29.11 20.26 -6.57
CA ALA A 456 29.13 20.52 -5.14
C ALA A 456 29.37 19.16 -4.45
N PRO A 457 30.36 19.04 -3.55
CA PRO A 457 30.75 17.77 -2.93
C PRO A 457 29.60 17.08 -2.18
N GLU A 458 28.48 17.77 -1.99
CA GLU A 458 27.26 17.35 -1.29
C GLU A 458 26.13 16.83 -2.21
N ALA A 459 26.28 16.87 -3.55
CA ALA A 459 25.22 16.42 -4.46
C ALA A 459 25.11 14.88 -4.47
N ALA A 460 24.07 14.36 -3.81
CA ALA A 460 23.84 12.92 -3.61
C ALA A 460 23.14 12.19 -4.79
N SER A 461 22.74 12.88 -5.87
CA SER A 461 21.97 12.27 -6.98
C SER A 461 22.29 12.84 -8.37
N LEU A 462 21.98 12.08 -9.43
CA LEU A 462 22.17 12.46 -10.84
C LEU A 462 21.57 13.84 -11.19
N PHE A 463 20.43 14.18 -10.57
CA PHE A 463 19.78 15.47 -10.79
C PHE A 463 20.61 16.66 -10.28
N GLY A 464 21.42 16.47 -9.25
CA GLY A 464 22.28 17.51 -8.68
C GLY A 464 23.68 17.62 -9.31
N LEU A 465 24.07 16.67 -10.17
CA LEU A 465 25.43 16.64 -10.73
C LEU A 465 25.65 17.62 -11.87
N ARG A 466 24.58 18.14 -12.48
CA ARG A 466 24.60 19.13 -13.57
C ARG A 466 23.38 20.04 -13.52
N PRO A 467 23.45 21.26 -14.06
CA PRO A 467 22.31 22.17 -14.17
C PRO A 467 21.36 21.72 -15.28
N TRP A 468 20.58 20.67 -15.02
CA TRP A 468 19.58 20.17 -15.95
C TRP A 468 18.42 21.16 -16.06
N THR A 469 18.02 21.51 -17.29
CA THR A 469 16.91 22.46 -17.53
C THR A 469 15.61 21.75 -17.89
N HIS A 470 15.71 20.53 -18.42
CA HIS A 470 14.55 19.74 -18.87
C HIS A 470 14.66 18.26 -18.49
N ILE A 471 13.51 17.68 -18.13
CA ILE A 471 13.32 16.29 -17.71
C ILE A 471 12.15 15.76 -18.53
N SER A 472 12.35 14.65 -19.21
CA SER A 472 11.29 13.88 -19.84
C SER A 472 11.17 12.53 -19.15
N LEU A 473 9.96 12.17 -18.74
CA LEU A 473 9.65 10.88 -18.13
C LEU A 473 8.54 10.19 -18.93
N ASN A 474 8.81 8.98 -19.39
CA ASN A 474 7.84 8.07 -19.98
C ASN A 474 7.68 6.83 -19.09
N GLU A 475 6.48 6.62 -18.57
CA GLU A 475 6.17 5.54 -17.62
C GLU A 475 5.48 4.33 -18.28
N GLY A 476 5.30 4.34 -19.60
CA GLY A 476 4.64 3.24 -20.29
C GLY A 476 3.12 3.23 -20.08
N SER A 477 2.52 2.05 -19.98
CA SER A 477 1.06 1.88 -20.02
C SER A 477 0.43 1.42 -18.73
N PHE A 478 -0.65 2.10 -18.35
CA PHE A 478 -1.51 1.77 -17.22
C PHE A 478 -2.62 0.80 -17.59
N LEU A 479 -2.79 0.44 -18.87
CA LEU A 479 -3.93 -0.34 -19.37
C LEU A 479 -4.19 -1.60 -18.54
N ARG A 480 -3.17 -2.41 -18.26
CA ARG A 480 -3.36 -3.66 -17.50
C ARG A 480 -3.81 -3.43 -16.06
N ALA A 481 -3.51 -2.28 -15.49
CA ALA A 481 -3.93 -1.93 -14.14
C ALA A 481 -5.45 -1.66 -14.08
N TYR A 482 -6.08 -1.14 -15.14
CA TYR A 482 -7.54 -1.03 -15.22
C TYR A 482 -8.26 -2.39 -15.20
N GLY A 483 -7.53 -3.50 -15.39
CA GLY A 483 -8.06 -4.85 -15.28
C GLY A 483 -8.18 -5.40 -13.85
N SER A 484 -7.75 -4.64 -12.84
CA SER A 484 -7.75 -5.03 -11.43
C SER A 484 -8.51 -4.03 -10.56
N TYR A 485 -9.54 -4.46 -9.81
CA TYR A 485 -10.38 -3.57 -9.00
C TYR A 485 -9.61 -2.69 -7.99
N GLU A 486 -8.43 -3.14 -7.57
CA GLU A 486 -7.52 -2.53 -6.58
C GLU A 486 -6.62 -1.41 -7.16
N PHE A 487 -6.78 -1.04 -8.44
CA PHE A 487 -5.84 -0.14 -9.12
C PHE A 487 -5.83 1.29 -8.60
N PHE A 488 -6.93 1.73 -7.97
CA PHE A 488 -7.04 3.06 -7.38
C PHE A 488 -6.38 3.15 -5.99
N GLU A 489 -6.12 2.02 -5.32
CA GLU A 489 -5.55 1.97 -3.96
C GLU A 489 -4.02 1.92 -3.94
N ARG A 490 -3.39 1.57 -5.07
CA ARG A 490 -1.92 1.44 -5.18
C ARG A 490 -1.38 2.25 -6.35
N GLY A 491 -0.36 3.06 -6.08
CA GLY A 491 0.29 3.86 -7.11
C GLY A 491 1.17 3.03 -8.05
N PRO A 492 1.38 3.50 -9.30
CA PRO A 492 2.36 2.90 -10.22
C PRO A 492 3.78 2.98 -9.65
N PRO A 493 4.71 2.15 -10.14
CA PRO A 493 6.14 2.25 -9.83
C PRO A 493 6.74 3.51 -10.48
N SER A 494 6.42 4.68 -9.94
CA SER A 494 6.65 5.97 -10.57
C SER A 494 7.72 6.81 -9.87
N LEU A 495 8.46 7.58 -10.67
CA LEU A 495 9.45 8.53 -10.19
C LEU A 495 8.86 9.94 -9.98
N THR A 496 7.62 10.21 -10.39
CA THR A 496 7.04 11.57 -10.39
C THR A 496 7.06 12.21 -9.00
N THR A 497 6.73 11.46 -7.95
CA THR A 497 6.78 11.93 -6.55
C THR A 497 8.18 12.32 -6.12
N SER A 498 9.19 11.50 -6.45
CA SER A 498 10.60 11.78 -6.13
C SER A 498 11.12 13.01 -6.91
N VAL A 499 10.72 13.14 -8.18
CA VAL A 499 11.03 14.33 -8.98
C VAL A 499 10.35 15.57 -8.39
N ALA A 500 9.05 15.53 -8.10
CA ALA A 500 8.30 16.64 -7.51
C ALA A 500 8.92 17.12 -6.18
N ARG A 501 9.41 16.19 -5.36
CA ARG A 501 10.08 16.49 -4.10
C ARG A 501 11.46 17.12 -4.28
N SER A 502 12.24 16.63 -5.24
CA SER A 502 13.54 17.24 -5.63
C SER A 502 13.37 18.69 -6.11
N LEU A 503 12.22 19.00 -6.71
CA LEU A 503 11.85 20.36 -7.10
C LEU A 503 11.48 21.20 -5.87
N SER A 504 10.44 20.79 -5.15
CA SER A 504 9.83 21.56 -4.06
C SER A 504 10.72 21.80 -2.83
N GLY A 505 11.85 21.10 -2.69
CA GLY A 505 12.73 21.22 -1.52
C GLY A 505 12.08 20.76 -0.21
N ALA A 506 11.01 19.97 -0.29
CA ALA A 506 10.24 19.54 0.87
C ALA A 506 11.02 18.55 1.76
N VAL A 507 11.03 18.83 3.07
CA VAL A 507 11.63 18.03 4.16
C VAL A 507 10.97 16.64 4.25
N PRO A 508 11.67 15.58 4.72
CA PRO A 508 11.10 14.24 4.89
C PRO A 508 9.72 14.20 5.56
N SER A 509 8.78 13.53 4.90
CA SER A 509 7.53 13.13 5.51
C SER A 509 7.79 11.97 6.48
N PRO A 510 7.33 12.04 7.74
CA PRO A 510 7.47 10.95 8.70
C PRO A 510 6.67 9.69 8.32
N LEU A 511 5.85 9.73 7.27
CA LEU A 511 5.07 8.60 6.74
C LEU A 511 5.89 7.64 5.84
N LEU A 512 7.17 7.95 5.57
CA LEU A 512 8.11 7.07 4.85
C LEU A 512 9.29 6.73 5.79
N PRO A 513 9.32 5.56 6.42
CA PRO A 513 10.23 5.23 7.54
C PRO A 513 11.73 5.11 7.17
N HIS A 514 12.12 5.42 5.93
CA HIS A 514 13.51 5.30 5.45
C HIS A 514 14.11 6.59 4.86
N ASP A 515 13.38 7.71 4.91
CA ASP A 515 13.77 8.96 4.26
C ASP A 515 14.66 9.90 5.10
N THR A 516 15.15 9.43 6.26
CA THR A 516 15.81 10.25 7.28
C THR A 516 17.23 10.75 6.93
N TYR A 517 17.78 10.42 5.75
CA TYR A 517 19.22 10.64 5.48
C TYR A 517 19.60 11.28 4.14
N LEU A 518 18.66 11.80 3.33
CA LEU A 518 19.01 12.44 2.05
C LEU A 518 18.67 13.93 2.07
N SER A 519 19.70 14.78 2.09
CA SER A 519 19.60 16.17 1.64
C SER A 519 19.42 16.17 0.12
N TRP A 520 18.19 16.32 -0.34
CA TRP A 520 17.89 16.37 -1.78
C TRP A 520 18.37 17.70 -2.37
N PRO A 521 19.06 17.70 -3.53
CA PRO A 521 19.51 18.93 -4.16
C PRO A 521 18.29 19.73 -4.67
N ILE A 522 18.23 21.02 -4.35
CA ILE A 522 17.21 21.93 -4.89
C ILE A 522 17.53 22.17 -6.37
N LEU A 523 16.67 21.69 -7.28
CA LEU A 523 16.88 21.80 -8.73
C LEU A 523 16.45 23.19 -9.25
N SER A 524 17.16 24.25 -8.87
CA SER A 524 16.78 25.64 -9.21
C SER A 524 16.74 25.94 -10.71
N GLU A 525 17.56 25.25 -11.51
CA GLU A 525 17.69 25.45 -12.96
C GLU A 525 16.65 24.66 -13.78
N PHE A 526 15.85 23.82 -13.13
CA PHE A 526 14.86 22.99 -13.81
C PHE A 526 13.61 23.81 -14.19
N LYS A 527 13.34 23.91 -15.50
CA LYS A 527 12.28 24.80 -16.03
C LYS A 527 11.21 24.10 -16.86
N SER A 528 11.47 22.92 -17.40
CA SER A 528 10.56 22.27 -18.35
C SER A 528 10.42 20.78 -18.07
N PHE A 529 9.19 20.27 -18.03
CA PHE A 529 8.89 18.88 -17.73
C PHE A 529 8.04 18.24 -18.83
N THR A 530 8.51 17.14 -19.42
CA THR A 530 7.69 16.30 -20.32
C THR A 530 7.26 15.05 -19.57
N TYR A 531 5.96 14.77 -19.55
CA TYR A 531 5.42 13.54 -19.00
C TYR A 531 4.60 12.80 -20.05
N THR A 532 4.87 11.50 -20.18
CA THR A 532 4.18 10.61 -21.12
C THR A 532 3.81 9.32 -20.41
N ALA A 533 2.53 8.96 -20.47
CA ALA A 533 2.02 7.70 -19.96
C ALA A 533 0.76 7.35 -20.73
N ILE A 534 0.45 6.07 -20.92
CA ILE A 534 -0.78 5.65 -21.59
C ILE A 534 -1.84 5.40 -20.52
N PHE A 535 -2.87 6.24 -20.49
CA PHE A 535 -3.99 6.28 -19.53
C PHE A 535 -3.57 6.33 -18.06
N PRO A 536 -2.69 7.26 -17.63
CA PRO A 536 -2.37 7.41 -16.21
C PRO A 536 -3.64 7.72 -15.41
N PHE A 537 -3.71 7.22 -14.18
CA PHE A 537 -4.80 7.55 -13.27
C PHE A 537 -4.78 9.05 -12.93
N ALA A 538 -5.96 9.65 -12.78
CA ALA A 538 -6.09 11.08 -12.49
C ALA A 538 -5.47 11.46 -11.13
N ASN A 539 -5.48 10.54 -10.17
CA ASN A 539 -4.80 10.73 -8.88
C ASN A 539 -3.25 10.68 -9.00
N HIS A 540 -2.73 10.04 -10.04
CA HIS A 540 -1.30 9.94 -10.32
C HIS A 540 -0.78 11.13 -11.14
N ALA A 541 -1.57 11.59 -12.10
CA ALA A 541 -1.25 12.69 -13.01
C ALA A 541 -1.38 14.10 -12.36
N GLN A 542 -0.98 14.24 -11.09
CA GLN A 542 -1.07 15.49 -10.31
C GLN A 542 0.26 16.22 -10.23
N PHE A 543 0.48 17.22 -11.10
CA PHE A 543 1.73 17.99 -11.17
C PHE A 543 1.70 19.33 -10.42
N THR A 544 0.70 19.53 -9.56
CA THR A 544 0.37 20.83 -8.93
C THR A 544 1.52 21.39 -8.10
N SER A 545 2.25 20.52 -7.40
CA SER A 545 3.41 20.86 -6.58
C SER A 545 4.60 21.39 -7.41
N MET A 546 4.70 20.98 -8.67
CA MET A 546 5.79 21.39 -9.58
C MET A 546 5.56 22.78 -10.19
N PHE A 547 4.31 23.23 -10.31
CA PHE A 547 3.95 24.48 -11.01
C PHE A 547 4.46 25.76 -10.34
N LYS A 548 5.02 25.68 -9.12
CA LYS A 548 5.73 26.79 -8.49
C LYS A 548 7.14 27.01 -9.03
N GLN A 549 7.69 26.04 -9.76
CA GLN A 549 9.10 26.02 -10.17
C GLN A 549 9.28 25.83 -11.68
N ILE A 550 8.47 24.97 -12.31
CA ILE A 550 8.52 24.77 -13.75
C ILE A 550 7.77 25.87 -14.50
N GLU A 551 8.31 26.25 -15.65
CA GLU A 551 7.75 27.25 -16.56
C GLU A 551 7.02 26.59 -17.74
N GLU A 552 7.37 25.36 -18.10
CA GLU A 552 6.74 24.60 -19.19
C GLU A 552 6.42 23.17 -18.76
N ILE A 553 5.26 22.67 -19.18
CA ILE A 553 4.89 21.25 -19.08
C ILE A 553 4.36 20.72 -20.42
N ILE A 554 4.76 19.50 -20.78
CA ILE A 554 4.35 18.81 -22.00
C ILE A 554 3.75 17.46 -21.61
N LEU A 555 2.50 17.20 -22.01
CA LEU A 555 1.71 16.04 -21.58
C LEU A 555 1.21 15.21 -22.78
N GLN A 556 1.22 13.90 -22.60
CA GLN A 556 0.60 12.93 -23.51
C GLN A 556 0.06 11.76 -22.68
N PHE A 557 -1.26 11.61 -22.62
CA PHE A 557 -1.96 10.57 -21.84
C PHE A 557 -2.61 9.52 -22.73
N ALA A 558 -3.03 9.91 -23.93
CA ALA A 558 -3.57 9.01 -24.90
C ALA A 558 -2.44 8.24 -25.61
N PRO A 559 -2.68 6.96 -25.96
CA PRO A 559 -1.74 6.23 -26.79
C PRO A 559 -1.68 6.82 -28.20
N ASP A 560 -0.50 6.75 -28.82
CA ASP A 560 -0.35 7.09 -30.23
C ASP A 560 -1.17 6.09 -31.08
N VAL A 561 -2.08 6.62 -31.91
CA VAL A 561 -3.00 5.85 -32.75
C VAL A 561 -2.25 4.89 -33.68
N SER A 562 -1.04 5.26 -34.12
CA SER A 562 -0.21 4.42 -35.00
C SER A 562 0.31 3.15 -34.34
N THR A 563 0.36 3.12 -32.99
CA THR A 563 0.87 1.96 -32.25
C THR A 563 -0.12 0.79 -32.22
N GLY A 564 -1.41 1.05 -32.47
CA GLY A 564 -2.46 0.02 -32.43
C GLY A 564 -2.66 -0.63 -31.05
N ILE A 565 -2.09 -0.07 -29.97
CA ILE A 565 -2.11 -0.67 -28.63
C ILE A 565 -3.52 -0.97 -28.12
N LEU A 566 -4.50 -0.11 -28.44
CA LEU A 566 -5.91 -0.30 -28.06
C LEU A 566 -6.58 -1.48 -28.76
N SER A 567 -6.01 -1.95 -29.88
CA SER A 567 -6.48 -3.14 -30.60
C SER A 567 -5.77 -4.41 -30.14
N ASP A 568 -4.67 -4.29 -29.39
CA ASP A 568 -3.93 -5.42 -28.86
C ASP A 568 -4.60 -5.93 -27.57
N LYS A 569 -5.37 -7.01 -27.71
CA LYS A 569 -6.08 -7.65 -26.60
C LYS A 569 -5.16 -8.10 -25.47
N ALA A 570 -3.91 -8.46 -25.76
CA ALA A 570 -2.97 -8.90 -24.74
C ALA A 570 -2.53 -7.72 -23.86
N ARG A 571 -2.37 -6.53 -24.45
CA ARG A 571 -1.98 -5.31 -23.74
C ARG A 571 -3.14 -4.62 -23.06
N VAL A 572 -4.32 -4.58 -23.69
CA VAL A 572 -5.55 -4.05 -23.07
C VAL A 572 -5.99 -4.95 -21.90
N GLY A 573 -5.82 -6.26 -22.02
CA GLY A 573 -6.16 -7.20 -20.95
C GLY A 573 -7.65 -7.16 -20.61
N LYS A 574 -7.96 -6.85 -19.34
CA LYS A 574 -9.33 -6.73 -18.82
C LYS A 574 -9.80 -5.28 -18.65
N ALA A 575 -9.03 -4.31 -19.15
CA ALA A 575 -9.36 -2.90 -19.01
C ALA A 575 -10.69 -2.55 -19.68
N GLU A 576 -11.55 -1.85 -18.96
CA GLU A 576 -12.71 -1.19 -19.56
C GLU A 576 -12.26 0.14 -20.15
N LEU A 577 -12.21 0.24 -21.49
CA LEU A 577 -11.69 1.44 -22.16
C LEU A 577 -12.47 2.71 -21.80
N ALA A 578 -13.76 2.59 -21.46
CA ALA A 578 -14.57 3.72 -21.01
C ALA A 578 -13.96 4.35 -19.74
N ASP A 579 -13.54 3.54 -18.77
CA ASP A 579 -12.90 3.99 -17.54
C ASP A 579 -11.54 4.65 -17.85
N CYS A 580 -10.75 4.06 -18.77
CA CYS A 580 -9.48 4.63 -19.20
C CYS A 580 -9.64 6.05 -19.77
N TRP A 581 -10.63 6.25 -20.64
CA TRP A 581 -10.92 7.56 -21.22
C TRP A 581 -11.46 8.53 -20.16
N GLN A 582 -12.33 8.07 -19.26
CA GLN A 582 -12.85 8.89 -18.16
C GLN A 582 -11.73 9.38 -17.24
N GLU A 583 -10.77 8.53 -16.88
CA GLU A 583 -9.60 8.91 -16.07
C GLU A 583 -8.71 9.92 -16.81
N LEU A 584 -8.49 9.74 -18.12
CA LEU A 584 -7.75 10.71 -18.94
C LEU A 584 -8.40 12.10 -18.92
N TYR A 585 -9.72 12.17 -19.13
CA TYR A 585 -10.45 13.44 -19.09
C TYR A 585 -10.42 14.05 -17.68
N THR A 586 -10.53 13.23 -16.65
CA THR A 586 -10.45 13.66 -15.24
C THR A 586 -9.07 14.23 -14.93
N ALA A 587 -7.99 13.58 -15.38
CA ALA A 587 -6.61 14.05 -15.20
C ALA A 587 -6.40 15.44 -15.83
N TYR A 588 -6.89 15.66 -17.05
CA TYR A 588 -6.84 16.98 -17.68
C TYR A 588 -7.73 18.02 -16.99
N SER A 589 -8.91 17.64 -16.54
CA SER A 589 -9.80 18.53 -15.78
C SER A 589 -9.17 19.00 -14.48
N GLU A 590 -8.55 18.11 -13.71
CA GLU A 590 -7.83 18.46 -12.47
C GLU A 590 -6.66 19.41 -12.74
N LEU A 591 -5.91 19.19 -13.82
CA LEU A 591 -4.85 20.11 -14.25
C LEU A 591 -5.41 21.50 -14.56
N VAL A 592 -6.49 21.59 -15.33
CA VAL A 592 -7.15 22.87 -15.67
C VAL A 592 -7.67 23.57 -14.43
N LYS A 593 -8.30 22.86 -13.48
CA LYS A 593 -8.78 23.42 -12.20
C LYS A 593 -7.68 24.13 -11.42
N VAL A 594 -6.45 23.61 -11.50
CA VAL A 594 -5.30 24.15 -10.77
C VAL A 594 -4.78 25.43 -11.43
N VAL A 595 -4.65 25.42 -12.76
CA VAL A 595 -4.01 26.51 -13.54
C VAL A 595 -4.96 27.60 -14.04
N ARG A 596 -6.29 27.37 -14.02
CA ARG A 596 -7.28 28.38 -14.39
C ARG A 596 -7.25 29.59 -13.47
N THR A 597 -7.51 30.76 -14.04
CA THR A 597 -7.46 32.06 -13.35
C THR A 597 -8.81 32.59 -12.94
N THR A 598 -9.90 31.98 -13.39
CA THR A 598 -11.28 32.29 -13.03
C THR A 598 -11.90 31.10 -12.31
N GLU A 599 -12.61 31.35 -11.21
CA GLU A 599 -13.54 30.37 -10.66
C GLU A 599 -14.85 30.46 -11.46
N ILE A 600 -15.38 29.31 -11.89
CA ILE A 600 -16.75 29.26 -12.42
C ILE A 600 -17.66 29.42 -11.21
N PRO A 601 -18.46 30.51 -11.10
CA PRO A 601 -19.34 30.68 -9.95
C PRO A 601 -20.36 29.53 -9.91
N SER A 602 -20.67 29.10 -8.70
CA SER A 602 -21.77 28.16 -8.44
C SER A 602 -23.05 28.64 -9.15
N PRO A 603 -23.89 27.75 -9.71
CA PRO A 603 -25.17 28.13 -10.33
C PRO A 603 -26.15 28.81 -9.36
N TYR A 604 -25.80 28.92 -8.07
CA TYR A 604 -26.58 29.56 -7.02
C TYR A 604 -26.05 30.93 -6.57
N GLU A 605 -24.93 31.42 -7.12
CA GLU A 605 -24.37 32.74 -6.79
C GLU A 605 -24.24 33.59 -8.07
N VAL A 606 -25.25 34.40 -8.34
CA VAL A 606 -25.22 35.42 -9.39
C VAL A 606 -24.59 36.67 -8.81
N ASN A 607 -23.27 36.84 -8.99
CA ASN A 607 -22.61 38.14 -8.86
C ASN A 607 -21.80 38.40 -10.13
N GLU A 608 -22.22 39.42 -10.90
CA GLU A 608 -21.67 39.79 -12.21
C GLU A 608 -20.26 40.42 -12.17
N THR A 609 -19.52 40.37 -11.06
CA THR A 609 -18.29 41.18 -10.87
C THR A 609 -17.06 40.45 -10.35
N GLN A 610 -16.97 39.12 -10.40
CA GLN A 610 -15.71 38.42 -10.10
C GLN A 610 -15.04 37.85 -11.36
N TRP A 611 -14.56 38.76 -12.23
CA TRP A 611 -13.54 38.39 -13.22
C TRP A 611 -12.21 38.20 -12.48
N GLY A 612 -11.68 36.98 -12.58
CA GLY A 612 -10.72 36.39 -11.65
C GLY A 612 -9.40 37.15 -11.47
N THR A 613 -8.97 37.22 -10.20
CA THR A 613 -7.60 37.57 -9.84
C THR A 613 -6.65 36.45 -10.24
N ALA A 614 -5.62 36.77 -11.04
CA ALA A 614 -4.58 35.82 -11.41
C ALA A 614 -3.97 35.20 -10.14
N LYS A 615 -3.89 33.86 -10.05
CA LYS A 615 -3.15 33.19 -8.95
C LYS A 615 -1.68 33.64 -9.00
N PRO A 616 -1.20 34.45 -8.04
CA PRO A 616 0.10 35.12 -8.16
C PRO A 616 1.31 34.18 -7.95
N ASN A 617 1.08 32.94 -7.48
CA ASN A 617 2.13 32.04 -7.00
C ASN A 617 2.50 30.89 -7.96
N LEU A 618 2.08 30.93 -9.23
CA LEU A 618 2.41 29.90 -10.22
C LEU A 618 3.52 30.39 -11.18
N ALA A 619 4.59 29.60 -11.35
CA ALA A 619 5.68 29.85 -12.29
C ALA A 619 5.38 29.32 -13.71
N ILE A 620 4.41 28.41 -13.85
CA ILE A 620 4.02 27.84 -15.13
C ILE A 620 3.56 28.94 -16.11
N LYS A 621 4.13 28.91 -17.32
CA LYS A 621 3.89 29.83 -18.43
C LYS A 621 3.39 29.13 -19.69
N LYS A 622 3.71 27.86 -19.89
CA LYS A 622 3.36 27.13 -21.11
C LYS A 622 2.92 25.70 -20.80
N ILE A 623 1.79 25.31 -21.38
CA ILE A 623 1.23 23.95 -21.28
C ILE A 623 1.06 23.43 -22.71
N THR A 624 1.65 22.29 -23.01
CA THR A 624 1.48 21.59 -24.29
C THR A 624 0.82 20.25 -24.05
N VAL A 625 -0.31 19.99 -24.71
CA VAL A 625 -1.06 18.75 -24.64
C VAL A 625 -1.04 18.09 -26.02
N ARG A 626 -0.22 17.05 -26.16
CA ARG A 626 -0.01 16.36 -27.45
C ARG A 626 -1.26 15.63 -27.93
N ASP A 627 -2.15 15.27 -27.02
CA ASP A 627 -3.38 14.52 -27.30
C ASP A 627 -4.39 15.30 -28.18
N PHE A 628 -4.27 16.63 -28.27
CA PHE A 628 -5.05 17.43 -29.24
C PHE A 628 -4.78 17.05 -30.72
N ALA A 629 -3.66 16.39 -31.00
CA ALA A 629 -3.39 15.84 -32.33
C ALA A 629 -4.38 14.73 -32.71
N ILE A 630 -4.98 14.05 -31.72
CA ILE A 630 -5.93 12.96 -31.93
C ILE A 630 -7.32 13.54 -32.21
N LYS A 631 -7.76 13.43 -33.47
CA LYS A 631 -9.04 13.99 -33.93
C LYS A 631 -10.25 13.51 -33.13
N ALA A 632 -10.24 12.26 -32.66
CA ALA A 632 -11.38 11.61 -32.02
C ALA A 632 -11.72 12.17 -30.63
N ILE A 633 -10.75 12.72 -29.91
CA ILE A 633 -10.93 13.25 -28.53
C ILE A 633 -10.75 14.76 -28.47
N ARG A 634 -10.51 15.41 -29.61
CA ARG A 634 -10.17 16.83 -29.68
C ARG A 634 -11.27 17.72 -29.13
N GLU A 635 -12.52 17.43 -29.46
CA GLU A 635 -13.68 18.22 -29.03
C GLU A 635 -13.84 18.19 -27.51
N ASP A 636 -13.72 17.00 -26.89
CA ASP A 636 -13.76 16.85 -25.44
C ASP A 636 -12.60 17.62 -24.75
N LEU A 637 -11.40 17.58 -25.33
CA LEU A 637 -10.25 18.32 -24.82
C LEU A 637 -10.43 19.83 -24.98
N GLU A 638 -11.03 20.29 -26.08
CA GLU A 638 -11.37 21.70 -26.28
C GLU A 638 -12.36 22.18 -25.22
N GLU A 639 -13.37 21.38 -24.86
CA GLU A 639 -14.30 21.68 -23.76
C GLU A 639 -13.58 21.74 -22.40
N ILE A 640 -12.72 20.76 -22.09
CA ILE A 640 -11.99 20.71 -20.82
C ILE A 640 -11.05 21.92 -20.67
N PHE A 641 -10.39 22.34 -21.75
CA PHE A 641 -9.43 23.46 -21.74
C PHE A 641 -10.08 24.83 -22.00
N ALA A 642 -11.36 24.88 -22.36
CA ALA A 642 -12.10 26.14 -22.54
C ALA A 642 -11.95 27.12 -21.35
N PRO A 643 -11.96 26.69 -20.07
CA PRO A 643 -11.78 27.59 -18.93
C PRO A 643 -10.41 28.28 -18.84
N LEU A 644 -9.39 27.81 -19.58
CA LEU A 644 -8.11 28.51 -19.68
C LEU A 644 -8.18 29.64 -20.69
N CYS A 645 -9.04 29.55 -21.71
CA CYS A 645 -9.10 30.50 -22.79
C CYS A 645 -9.64 31.85 -22.29
N ALA A 646 -8.73 32.81 -22.09
CA ALA A 646 -8.95 34.19 -21.63
C ALA A 646 -9.43 34.38 -20.17
N PRO A 647 -9.03 35.48 -19.49
CA PRO A 647 -8.19 36.58 -19.98
C PRO A 647 -6.67 36.39 -19.75
N VAL A 648 -6.22 35.29 -19.12
CA VAL A 648 -4.80 35.13 -18.71
C VAL A 648 -4.04 34.08 -19.52
N TRP A 649 -4.73 33.11 -20.12
CA TRP A 649 -4.09 32.16 -21.04
C TRP A 649 -4.61 32.33 -22.47
N ALA A 650 -3.69 32.27 -23.42
CA ALA A 650 -3.94 32.27 -24.85
C ALA A 650 -3.62 30.88 -25.42
N GLN A 651 -4.39 30.45 -26.41
CA GLN A 651 -4.08 29.24 -27.18
C GLN A 651 -3.30 29.65 -28.44
N ASP A 652 -1.97 29.50 -28.42
CA ASP A 652 -1.09 29.91 -29.52
C ASP A 652 -1.17 28.95 -30.73
N ALA A 653 -1.44 27.68 -30.44
CA ALA A 653 -1.64 26.62 -31.43
C ALA A 653 -2.52 25.52 -30.82
N THR A 654 -3.05 24.61 -31.64
CA THR A 654 -3.88 23.50 -31.15
C THR A 654 -3.13 22.70 -30.07
N GLY A 655 -3.68 22.68 -28.85
CA GLY A 655 -3.07 22.02 -27.69
C GLY A 655 -1.90 22.76 -27.04
N VAL A 656 -1.57 23.98 -27.45
CA VAL A 656 -0.51 24.81 -26.87
C VAL A 656 -1.12 26.05 -26.22
N PHE A 657 -0.96 26.16 -24.90
CA PHE A 657 -1.51 27.25 -24.10
C PHE A 657 -0.37 28.02 -23.44
N THR A 658 -0.34 29.33 -23.66
CA THR A 658 0.66 30.24 -23.09
C THR A 658 -0.01 31.24 -22.18
N ARG A 659 0.59 31.46 -21.02
CA ARG A 659 0.12 32.40 -20.02
C ARG A 659 0.65 33.80 -20.34
N GLU A 660 -0.25 34.74 -20.62
CA GLU A 660 0.09 36.14 -20.78
C GLU A 660 0.07 36.82 -19.41
N LEU A 661 1.18 37.46 -19.03
CA LEU A 661 1.17 38.40 -17.91
C LEU A 661 0.36 39.61 -18.35
N LEU A 662 -0.81 39.84 -17.76
CA LEU A 662 -1.55 41.09 -17.91
C LEU A 662 -0.66 42.26 -17.45
N ASN A 663 0.09 42.84 -18.39
CA ASN A 663 0.86 44.05 -18.17
C ASN A 663 -0.11 45.20 -17.92
N GLY A 664 -0.39 45.53 -16.66
CA GLY A 664 -0.78 46.88 -16.25
C GLY A 664 -2.26 47.18 -16.06
N VAL A 665 -3.18 46.21 -16.01
CA VAL A 665 -4.56 46.51 -15.57
C VAL A 665 -4.63 46.45 -14.05
N ARG A 666 -4.72 47.61 -13.40
CA ARG A 666 -4.95 47.72 -11.95
C ARG A 666 -6.28 47.04 -11.58
N PRO A 667 -6.37 46.36 -10.43
CA PRO A 667 -7.66 45.87 -9.94
C PRO A 667 -8.57 47.09 -9.69
N VAL A 668 -9.77 47.05 -10.28
CA VAL A 668 -10.86 48.02 -10.03
C VAL A 668 -11.57 47.64 -8.74
#